data_AF-A0A511SVD0-F1
#
_entry.id   AF-A0A511SVD0-F1
#
_cell.length_a   1.000
_cell.length_b   1.000
_cell.length_c   1.000
_cell.angle_alpha   90.00
_cell.angle_beta   90.00
_cell.angle_gamma   90.00
#
_symmetry.space_group_name_H-M   'P 1'
#
loop_
_entity.id
_entity.type
_entity.pdbx_description
1 polymer ?
#
loop_
_entity_poly.entity_id
_entity_poly.type
_entity_poly.pdbx_seq_one_letter_code
_entity_poly.pdbx_strand_id
1 'polypeptide(L)'
;MSRAREPKKVDVAALMTKADALLDEMPPQLEQAMVLLRQVVAADPEHLLALHSLSWSLDPTRRLEPHRWAREVKAEHWALRDRILALTRGTKPGGKLTLAQKARSLALSQWAEDLVRGTPSVAQLDEVEAALDEAESLRSLPDHQRGRRGLAAWRALTQGKKEQGYRELLSLLEENPGMCAQGVTDDDDPLNFQGLEGAFSDEGFHTWLRKQKPAKAKGKEFDKGLLLAAGLDAKPFFGPGFEGNSRIGRVLALVALGADLSAKDSNKRGVLHLAAMVDDAGLVKELLRLGVSTDAVDGDKSTPLHAAAEHGSVSCIGPLAKGGVPVDALDGAGRTALFEARTAQVAKALIDAGANPNAGKGWTPLHQHARFKERGPVIEVLLAAGADVTLKNSSGQTPVQEALEHKHAALAQLLGAKVPKGKKGALDVRPLLEELERRKKAVLASWYYEGEDVDAIEQVLKGLELQGATSWDELAAALQGEFPWTVMAIVELVRDVLPAEAQTPGFKKAPRFVRGNLVVKGDVHLDAPLLVTGDLTVSGVLRNAGLEGLLAVGGTLRVSGLDTDGEVIVGEDVEAQVVWGHGNDASLRVGGVLKAEVVIEDDHDVQAKVKAANHYKSGFDASDVALKKVFVPKAFKGRTLDREKLFDLLSKTGAVRL
;
A
#
# COMPACT_ATOMS: atom_id res chain seq x y z
N MET A 1 -69.32 -45.29 -25.61
CA MET A 1 -68.37 -45.35 -24.47
C MET A 1 -66.96 -45.57 -25.00
N SER A 2 -66.17 -44.50 -25.12
CA SER A 2 -64.77 -44.55 -25.53
C SER A 2 -63.90 -44.94 -24.34
N ARG A 3 -63.17 -46.07 -24.44
CA ARG A 3 -62.13 -46.45 -23.48
C ARG A 3 -61.00 -45.42 -23.53
N ALA A 4 -60.77 -44.73 -22.42
CA ALA A 4 -59.61 -43.88 -22.23
C ALA A 4 -58.33 -44.72 -22.29
N ARG A 5 -57.35 -44.30 -23.09
CA ARG A 5 -56.00 -44.89 -23.14
C ARG A 5 -55.28 -44.60 -21.82
N GLU A 6 -54.70 -45.61 -21.20
CA GLU A 6 -53.75 -45.43 -20.09
C GLU A 6 -52.54 -44.58 -20.54
N PRO A 7 -52.01 -43.70 -19.66
CA PRO A 7 -50.86 -42.86 -19.99
C PRO A 7 -49.60 -43.72 -20.19
N LYS A 8 -48.86 -43.45 -21.28
CA LYS A 8 -47.57 -44.11 -21.57
C LYS A 8 -46.58 -43.84 -20.43
N LYS A 9 -45.97 -44.90 -19.89
CA LYS A 9 -44.88 -44.82 -18.92
C LYS A 9 -43.71 -44.05 -19.53
N VAL A 10 -43.24 -43.00 -18.87
CA VAL A 10 -42.12 -42.16 -19.33
C VAL A 10 -40.82 -42.94 -19.21
N ASP A 11 -40.05 -43.01 -20.30
CA ASP A 11 -38.74 -43.69 -20.32
C ASP A 11 -37.65 -42.74 -19.79
N VAL A 12 -37.45 -42.80 -18.48
CA VAL A 12 -36.49 -41.95 -17.74
C VAL A 12 -35.06 -42.15 -18.25
N ALA A 13 -34.65 -43.37 -18.59
CA ALA A 13 -33.30 -43.65 -19.04
C ALA A 13 -33.02 -43.04 -20.42
N ALA A 14 -33.99 -43.10 -21.34
CA ALA A 14 -33.88 -42.47 -22.65
C ALA A 14 -33.83 -40.93 -22.55
N LEU A 15 -34.63 -40.34 -21.67
CA LEU A 15 -34.63 -38.88 -21.44
C LEU A 15 -33.31 -38.41 -20.82
N MET A 16 -32.77 -39.13 -19.84
CA MET A 16 -31.47 -38.82 -19.23
C MET A 16 -30.32 -38.91 -20.23
N THR A 17 -30.28 -39.98 -21.03
CA THR A 17 -29.25 -40.14 -22.07
C THR A 17 -29.28 -38.97 -23.06
N LYS A 18 -30.48 -38.51 -23.43
CA LYS A 18 -30.65 -37.35 -24.32
C LYS A 18 -30.27 -36.03 -23.64
N ALA A 19 -30.59 -35.86 -22.37
CA ALA A 19 -30.19 -34.67 -21.60
C ALA A 19 -28.66 -34.59 -21.44
N ASP A 20 -28.00 -35.70 -21.11
CA ASP A 20 -26.54 -35.77 -20.98
C ASP A 20 -25.84 -35.43 -22.30
N ALA A 21 -26.34 -35.95 -23.42
CA ALA A 21 -25.80 -35.62 -24.74
C ALA A 21 -25.83 -34.11 -25.04
N LEU A 22 -26.94 -33.44 -24.71
CA LEU A 22 -27.09 -31.98 -24.87
C LEU A 22 -26.19 -31.18 -23.92
N LEU A 23 -25.94 -31.70 -22.73
CA LEU A 23 -25.03 -31.10 -21.74
C LEU A 23 -23.55 -31.24 -22.12
N ASP A 24 -23.22 -32.26 -22.90
CA ASP A 24 -21.85 -32.53 -23.39
C ASP A 24 -21.51 -31.86 -24.73
N GLU A 25 -22.50 -31.31 -25.44
CA GLU A 25 -22.28 -30.47 -26.62
C GLU A 25 -21.46 -29.20 -26.29
N MET A 26 -20.80 -28.63 -27.30
CA MET A 26 -20.02 -27.40 -27.19
C MET A 26 -20.41 -26.41 -28.29
N PRO A 27 -21.08 -25.28 -27.96
CA PRO A 27 -21.57 -24.89 -26.63
C PRO A 27 -22.72 -25.80 -26.14
N PRO A 28 -22.91 -25.95 -24.81
CA PRO A 28 -23.94 -26.84 -24.28
C PRO A 28 -25.35 -26.32 -24.56
N GLN A 29 -26.26 -27.23 -24.91
CA GLN A 29 -27.67 -26.93 -25.18
C GLN A 29 -28.49 -26.92 -23.87
N LEU A 30 -28.14 -25.99 -22.97
CA LEU A 30 -28.62 -25.95 -21.57
C LEU A 30 -30.14 -25.90 -21.44
N GLU A 31 -30.81 -25.05 -22.21
CA GLU A 31 -32.27 -24.90 -22.12
C GLU A 31 -33.02 -26.17 -22.56
N GLN A 32 -32.54 -26.85 -23.61
CA GLN A 32 -33.14 -28.12 -24.06
C GLN A 32 -32.82 -29.27 -23.10
N ALA A 33 -31.60 -29.31 -22.54
CA ALA A 33 -31.23 -30.25 -21.49
C ALA A 33 -32.09 -30.07 -20.23
N MET A 34 -32.28 -28.84 -19.75
CA MET A 34 -33.08 -28.53 -18.56
C MET A 34 -34.54 -28.98 -18.70
N VAL A 35 -35.15 -28.83 -19.88
CA VAL A 35 -36.52 -29.33 -20.13
C VAL A 35 -36.60 -30.84 -19.99
N LEU A 36 -35.64 -31.59 -20.54
CA LEU A 36 -35.60 -33.05 -20.42
C LEU A 36 -35.30 -33.51 -18.99
N LEU A 37 -34.39 -32.82 -18.29
CA LEU A 37 -34.07 -33.10 -16.90
C LEU A 37 -35.28 -32.86 -15.98
N ARG A 38 -36.05 -31.79 -16.22
CA ARG A 38 -37.31 -31.54 -15.51
C ARG A 38 -38.36 -32.61 -15.79
N GLN A 39 -38.43 -33.15 -17.02
CA GLN A 39 -39.31 -34.28 -17.33
C GLN A 39 -38.89 -35.56 -16.61
N VAL A 40 -37.58 -35.80 -16.50
CA VAL A 40 -37.05 -36.92 -15.70
C VAL A 40 -37.41 -36.74 -14.24
N VAL A 41 -37.17 -35.57 -13.66
CA VAL A 41 -37.51 -35.28 -12.26
C VAL A 41 -39.02 -35.33 -12.03
N ALA A 42 -39.85 -34.96 -13.00
CA ALA A 42 -41.30 -35.09 -12.86
C ALA A 42 -41.77 -36.55 -12.89
N ALA A 43 -41.10 -37.41 -13.67
CA ALA A 43 -41.44 -38.83 -13.79
C ALA A 43 -40.83 -39.69 -12.67
N ASP A 44 -39.64 -39.31 -12.20
CA ASP A 44 -38.91 -39.91 -11.08
C ASP A 44 -38.30 -38.77 -10.24
N PRO A 45 -39.07 -38.24 -9.28
CA PRO A 45 -38.62 -37.14 -8.43
C PRO A 45 -37.34 -37.42 -7.67
N GLU A 46 -37.02 -38.69 -7.39
CA GLU A 46 -35.80 -39.06 -6.66
C GLU A 46 -34.59 -39.30 -7.58
N HIS A 47 -34.69 -39.00 -8.89
CA HIS A 47 -33.62 -39.27 -9.85
C HIS A 47 -32.40 -38.33 -9.67
N LEU A 48 -31.47 -38.74 -8.81
CA LEU A 48 -30.32 -37.94 -8.34
C LEU A 48 -29.42 -37.39 -9.44
N LEU A 49 -29.19 -38.17 -10.48
CA LEU A 49 -28.43 -37.70 -11.63
C LEU A 49 -29.12 -36.55 -12.35
N ALA A 50 -30.45 -36.57 -12.43
CA ALA A 50 -31.19 -35.53 -13.13
C ALA A 50 -31.15 -34.22 -12.36
N LEU A 51 -31.25 -34.30 -11.03
CA LEU A 51 -31.22 -33.16 -10.13
C LEU A 51 -29.84 -32.51 -10.05
N HIS A 52 -28.81 -33.35 -9.94
CA HIS A 52 -27.44 -32.91 -10.02
C HIS A 52 -27.20 -32.19 -11.35
N SER A 53 -27.50 -32.85 -12.48
CA SER A 53 -27.36 -32.23 -13.81
C SER A 53 -28.20 -30.96 -13.98
N LEU A 54 -29.38 -30.86 -13.36
CA LEU A 54 -30.23 -29.66 -13.39
C LEU A 54 -29.61 -28.50 -12.59
N SER A 55 -29.16 -28.75 -11.37
CA SER A 55 -28.50 -27.76 -10.51
C SER A 55 -27.27 -27.18 -11.21
N TRP A 56 -26.45 -28.02 -11.84
CA TRP A 56 -25.23 -27.56 -12.52
C TRP A 56 -25.47 -26.95 -13.91
N SER A 57 -26.63 -27.19 -14.53
CA SER A 57 -27.01 -26.47 -15.76
C SER A 57 -27.32 -24.98 -15.52
N LEU A 58 -27.42 -24.59 -14.25
CA LEU A 58 -27.65 -23.21 -13.80
C LEU A 58 -26.35 -22.49 -13.40
N ASP A 59 -25.20 -23.15 -13.41
CA ASP A 59 -23.89 -22.52 -13.13
C ASP A 59 -23.61 -21.38 -14.13
N PRO A 60 -23.39 -20.13 -13.67
CA PRO A 60 -23.13 -18.99 -14.53
C PRO A 60 -21.89 -19.17 -15.43
N THR A 61 -20.85 -19.84 -14.93
CA THR A 61 -19.60 -20.04 -15.67
C THR A 61 -19.80 -20.96 -16.88
N ARG A 62 -20.74 -21.90 -16.79
CA ARG A 62 -21.11 -22.79 -17.89
C ARG A 62 -21.87 -22.07 -19.01
N ARG A 63 -22.57 -20.97 -18.68
CA ARG A 63 -23.28 -20.10 -19.64
C ARG A 63 -22.37 -19.03 -20.24
N LEU A 64 -21.52 -18.42 -19.42
CA LEU A 64 -20.69 -17.27 -19.80
C LEU A 64 -19.36 -17.68 -20.46
N GLU A 65 -18.73 -18.77 -19.99
CA GLU A 65 -17.42 -19.23 -20.44
C GLU A 65 -17.37 -20.77 -20.64
N PRO A 66 -18.17 -21.34 -21.58
CA PRO A 66 -18.35 -22.80 -21.69
C PRO A 66 -17.05 -23.57 -21.97
N HIS A 67 -16.11 -22.97 -22.70
CA HIS A 67 -14.80 -23.56 -22.98
C HIS A 67 -13.88 -23.62 -21.74
N ARG A 68 -13.96 -22.63 -20.85
CA ARG A 68 -13.19 -22.60 -19.61
C ARG A 68 -13.76 -23.61 -18.61
N TRP A 69 -15.08 -23.61 -18.45
CA TRP A 69 -15.79 -24.61 -17.64
C TRP A 69 -15.43 -26.05 -18.08
N ALA A 70 -15.40 -26.31 -19.40
CA ALA A 70 -15.03 -27.61 -19.95
C ALA A 70 -13.59 -28.05 -19.60
N ARG A 71 -12.65 -27.11 -19.48
CA ARG A 71 -11.24 -27.39 -19.19
C ARG A 71 -10.94 -27.51 -17.70
N GLU A 72 -11.52 -26.62 -16.90
CA GLU A 72 -11.09 -26.40 -15.50
C GLU A 72 -12.04 -27.04 -14.50
N VAL A 73 -13.31 -27.22 -14.87
CA VAL A 73 -14.38 -27.50 -13.90
C VAL A 73 -15.07 -28.83 -14.21
N LYS A 74 -15.22 -29.19 -15.49
CA LYS A 74 -15.93 -30.39 -15.97
C LYS A 74 -15.44 -31.70 -15.31
N ALA A 75 -14.13 -31.91 -15.19
CA ALA A 75 -13.58 -33.17 -14.68
C ALA A 75 -13.96 -33.46 -13.22
N GLU A 76 -13.90 -32.45 -12.35
CA GLU A 76 -14.28 -32.56 -10.94
C GLU A 76 -15.79 -32.85 -10.80
N HIS A 77 -16.61 -32.25 -11.66
CA HIS A 77 -18.05 -32.46 -11.69
C HIS A 77 -18.42 -33.90 -12.06
N TRP A 78 -17.77 -34.46 -13.10
CA TRP A 78 -17.98 -35.86 -13.48
C TRP A 78 -17.51 -36.83 -12.40
N ALA A 79 -16.41 -36.52 -11.70
CA ALA A 79 -15.97 -37.33 -10.56
C ALA A 79 -16.98 -37.30 -9.39
N LEU A 80 -17.61 -36.15 -9.12
CA LEU A 80 -18.67 -36.04 -8.12
C LEU A 80 -19.93 -36.81 -8.53
N ARG A 81 -20.32 -36.73 -9.81
CA ARG A 81 -21.42 -37.51 -10.39
C ARG A 81 -21.18 -39.01 -10.25
N ASP A 82 -19.99 -39.48 -10.60
CA ASP A 82 -19.62 -40.91 -10.49
C ASP A 82 -19.57 -41.36 -9.03
N ARG A 83 -19.18 -40.48 -8.11
CA ARG A 83 -19.24 -40.73 -6.66
C ARG A 83 -20.68 -40.83 -6.17
N ILE A 84 -21.59 -39.97 -6.63
CA ILE A 84 -23.03 -40.08 -6.35
C ILE A 84 -23.58 -41.41 -6.88
N LEU A 85 -23.18 -41.84 -8.09
CA LEU A 85 -23.58 -43.13 -8.67
C LEU A 85 -23.04 -44.34 -7.89
N ALA A 86 -21.79 -44.28 -7.44
CA ALA A 86 -21.18 -45.33 -6.64
C ALA A 86 -21.86 -45.45 -5.27
N LEU A 87 -22.24 -44.32 -4.65
CA LEU A 87 -22.87 -44.25 -3.33
C LEU A 87 -24.36 -44.63 -3.34
N THR A 88 -24.98 -44.76 -4.52
CA THR A 88 -26.43 -44.99 -4.68
C THR A 88 -26.76 -46.38 -5.24
N ARG A 89 -25.76 -47.24 -5.50
CA ARG A 89 -25.99 -48.63 -5.91
C ARG A 89 -26.61 -49.44 -4.75
N GLY A 90 -27.87 -49.87 -4.92
CA GLY A 90 -28.48 -50.94 -4.13
C GLY A 90 -29.47 -50.52 -3.03
N THR A 91 -30.03 -49.32 -3.06
CA THR A 91 -30.96 -48.86 -2.01
C THR A 91 -32.40 -49.35 -2.21
N LYS A 92 -33.01 -49.89 -1.15
CA LYS A 92 -34.46 -50.17 -1.03
C LYS A 92 -35.09 -49.29 0.07
N PRO A 93 -36.41 -49.00 0.01
CA PRO A 93 -37.05 -48.00 0.87
C PRO A 93 -37.29 -48.47 2.31
N GLY A 94 -37.16 -47.55 3.28
CA GLY A 94 -37.72 -47.71 4.64
C GLY A 94 -36.82 -47.39 5.85
N GLY A 95 -35.61 -46.85 5.67
CA GLY A 95 -34.68 -46.54 6.78
C GLY A 95 -34.23 -45.07 6.85
N LYS A 96 -33.39 -44.75 7.86
CA LYS A 96 -32.75 -43.43 8.09
C LYS A 96 -32.37 -42.73 6.77
N LEU A 97 -32.68 -41.43 6.67
CA LEU A 97 -32.46 -40.56 5.51
C LEU A 97 -31.22 -40.94 4.69
N THR A 98 -31.44 -41.25 3.42
CA THR A 98 -30.37 -41.61 2.49
C THR A 98 -29.42 -40.43 2.26
N LEU A 99 -28.17 -40.71 1.90
CA LEU A 99 -27.18 -39.67 1.55
C LEU A 99 -27.69 -38.76 0.41
N ALA A 100 -28.47 -39.35 -0.50
CA ALA A 100 -29.18 -38.73 -1.60
C ALA A 100 -30.21 -37.68 -1.16
N GLN A 101 -31.07 -38.03 -0.21
CA GLN A 101 -32.07 -37.10 0.37
C GLN A 101 -31.39 -35.96 1.13
N LYS A 102 -30.27 -36.23 1.81
CA LYS A 102 -29.45 -35.20 2.45
C LYS A 102 -28.84 -34.23 1.44
N ALA A 103 -28.31 -34.74 0.32
CA ALA A 103 -27.74 -33.91 -0.74
C ALA A 103 -28.80 -33.07 -1.47
N ARG A 104 -29.98 -33.64 -1.71
CA ARG A 104 -31.11 -32.92 -2.33
C ARG A 104 -31.62 -31.77 -1.44
N SER A 105 -31.79 -32.04 -0.15
CA SER A 105 -32.18 -31.02 0.84
C SER A 105 -31.21 -29.84 0.83
N LEU A 106 -29.89 -30.10 0.80
CA LEU A 106 -28.88 -29.04 0.72
C LEU A 106 -28.94 -28.26 -0.61
N ALA A 107 -28.99 -28.97 -1.75
CA ALA A 107 -28.98 -28.35 -3.07
C ALA A 107 -30.21 -27.46 -3.33
N LEU A 108 -31.40 -27.88 -2.89
CA LEU A 108 -32.62 -27.08 -2.98
C LEU A 108 -32.51 -25.80 -2.13
N SER A 109 -31.85 -25.88 -0.98
CA SER A 109 -31.63 -24.73 -0.09
C SER A 109 -30.66 -23.72 -0.69
N GLN A 110 -29.55 -24.20 -1.26
CA GLN A 110 -28.56 -23.35 -1.91
C GLN A 110 -29.15 -22.67 -3.15
N TRP A 111 -29.90 -23.41 -3.96
CA TRP A 111 -30.61 -22.84 -5.11
C TRP A 111 -31.62 -21.77 -4.71
N ALA A 112 -32.43 -22.06 -3.69
CA ALA A 112 -33.39 -21.12 -3.14
C ALA A 112 -32.71 -19.84 -2.63
N GLU A 113 -31.62 -20.01 -1.87
CA GLU A 113 -30.80 -18.92 -1.35
C GLU A 113 -30.18 -18.05 -2.46
N ASP A 114 -29.60 -18.66 -3.49
CA ASP A 114 -29.01 -17.92 -4.61
C ASP A 114 -30.04 -17.07 -5.35
N LEU A 115 -31.24 -17.63 -5.56
CA LEU A 115 -32.32 -16.94 -6.26
C LEU A 115 -32.84 -15.74 -5.46
N VAL A 116 -33.01 -15.88 -4.14
CA VAL A 116 -33.49 -14.79 -3.27
C VAL A 116 -32.42 -13.77 -2.90
N ARG A 117 -31.14 -14.02 -3.12
CA ARG A 117 -30.10 -12.99 -2.96
C ARG A 117 -29.97 -12.08 -4.19
N GLY A 118 -30.50 -12.49 -5.34
CA GLY A 118 -30.59 -11.67 -6.54
C GLY A 118 -31.83 -10.76 -6.52
N THR A 119 -32.38 -10.44 -7.70
CA THR A 119 -33.67 -9.76 -7.86
C THR A 119 -34.70 -10.72 -8.47
N PRO A 120 -35.24 -11.70 -7.71
CA PRO A 120 -36.19 -12.69 -8.21
C PRO A 120 -37.53 -12.06 -8.62
N SER A 121 -38.12 -12.59 -9.68
CA SER A 121 -39.51 -12.30 -10.06
C SER A 121 -40.50 -12.95 -9.10
N VAL A 122 -41.76 -12.50 -9.09
CA VAL A 122 -42.82 -13.08 -8.23
C VAL A 122 -43.00 -14.58 -8.48
N ALA A 123 -42.93 -15.03 -9.72
CA ALA A 123 -43.03 -16.46 -10.06
C ALA A 123 -41.84 -17.27 -9.53
N GLN A 124 -40.63 -16.69 -9.57
CA GLN A 124 -39.43 -17.31 -9.00
C GLN A 124 -39.51 -17.43 -7.48
N LEU A 125 -40.20 -16.50 -6.80
CA LEU A 125 -40.46 -16.62 -5.35
C LEU A 125 -41.40 -17.79 -5.02
N ASP A 126 -42.42 -18.06 -5.84
CA ASP A 126 -43.28 -19.25 -5.67
C ASP A 126 -42.46 -20.55 -5.83
N GLU A 127 -41.52 -20.60 -6.79
CA GLU A 127 -40.64 -21.76 -6.99
C GLU A 127 -39.65 -21.96 -5.83
N VAL A 128 -39.12 -20.87 -5.27
CA VAL A 128 -38.26 -20.90 -4.07
C VAL A 128 -39.00 -21.45 -2.86
N GLU A 129 -40.24 -21.02 -2.66
CA GLU A 129 -41.07 -21.47 -1.55
C GLU A 129 -41.30 -22.98 -1.59
N ALA A 130 -41.68 -23.49 -2.77
CA ALA A 130 -41.85 -24.93 -3.00
C ALA A 130 -40.55 -25.71 -2.81
N ALA A 131 -39.41 -25.18 -3.26
CA ALA A 131 -38.10 -25.82 -3.08
C ALA A 131 -37.68 -25.89 -1.60
N LEU A 132 -37.99 -24.86 -0.81
CA LEU A 132 -37.68 -24.83 0.62
C LEU A 132 -38.63 -25.72 1.44
N ASP A 133 -39.92 -25.76 1.11
CA ASP A 133 -40.88 -26.71 1.69
C ASP A 133 -40.38 -28.16 1.49
N GLU A 134 -39.92 -28.47 0.28
CA GLU A 134 -39.36 -29.77 -0.04
C GLU A 134 -38.07 -30.03 0.74
N ALA A 135 -37.13 -29.08 0.75
CA ALA A 135 -35.85 -29.21 1.42
C ALA A 135 -36.01 -29.51 2.93
N GLU A 136 -36.93 -28.80 3.60
CA GLU A 136 -37.25 -28.94 5.03
C GLU A 136 -37.94 -30.27 5.34
N SER A 137 -38.80 -30.75 4.43
CA SER A 137 -39.45 -32.05 4.57
C SER A 137 -38.47 -33.22 4.56
N LEU A 138 -37.32 -33.04 3.90
CA LEU A 138 -36.27 -34.05 3.78
C LEU A 138 -35.34 -34.07 5.00
N ARG A 139 -34.96 -32.90 5.53
CA ARG A 139 -34.14 -32.76 6.73
C ARG A 139 -34.32 -31.34 7.25
N SER A 140 -34.18 -31.11 8.56
CA SER A 140 -33.98 -29.77 9.07
C SER A 140 -32.50 -29.38 9.01
N LEU A 141 -32.18 -28.38 8.19
CA LEU A 141 -30.88 -27.69 8.14
C LEU A 141 -31.05 -26.19 8.42
N PRO A 142 -30.04 -25.56 9.05
CA PRO A 142 -29.98 -24.10 9.14
C PRO A 142 -30.05 -23.39 7.78
N ASP A 143 -29.55 -24.02 6.71
CA ASP A 143 -29.57 -23.52 5.33
C ASP A 143 -30.98 -23.19 4.81
N HIS A 144 -32.01 -23.96 5.18
CA HIS A 144 -33.40 -23.68 4.76
C HIS A 144 -33.87 -22.32 5.26
N GLN A 145 -33.51 -22.00 6.50
CA GLN A 145 -33.92 -20.76 7.14
C GLN A 145 -33.31 -19.54 6.44
N ARG A 146 -32.16 -19.68 5.76
CA ARG A 146 -31.56 -18.61 4.94
C ARG A 146 -32.42 -18.31 3.71
N GLY A 147 -32.75 -19.34 2.92
CA GLY A 147 -33.65 -19.19 1.77
C GLY A 147 -35.03 -18.68 2.19
N ARG A 148 -35.58 -19.15 3.32
CA ARG A 148 -36.88 -18.70 3.86
C ARG A 148 -36.89 -17.22 4.21
N ARG A 149 -35.82 -16.72 4.84
CA ARG A 149 -35.69 -15.30 5.16
C ARG A 149 -35.60 -14.44 3.91
N GLY A 150 -34.79 -14.84 2.93
CA GLY A 150 -34.71 -14.12 1.65
C GLY A 150 -36.05 -14.13 0.89
N LEU A 151 -36.74 -15.27 0.89
CA LEU A 151 -38.09 -15.39 0.32
C LEU A 151 -39.09 -14.47 1.03
N ALA A 152 -39.14 -14.50 2.36
CA ALA A 152 -40.02 -13.65 3.16
C ALA A 152 -39.73 -12.16 2.93
N ALA A 153 -38.45 -11.79 2.87
CA ALA A 153 -38.02 -10.42 2.57
C ALA A 153 -38.48 -9.96 1.18
N TRP A 154 -38.31 -10.79 0.15
CA TRP A 154 -38.78 -10.47 -1.19
C TRP A 154 -40.30 -10.42 -1.30
N ARG A 155 -41.02 -11.33 -0.63
CA ARG A 155 -42.48 -11.31 -0.58
C ARG A 155 -42.99 -10.03 0.05
N ALA A 156 -42.43 -9.64 1.20
CA ALA A 156 -42.73 -8.36 1.82
C ALA A 156 -42.52 -7.20 0.83
N LEU A 157 -41.35 -7.14 0.16
CA LEU A 157 -41.02 -6.07 -0.77
C LEU A 157 -41.82 -6.06 -2.09
N THR A 158 -42.35 -7.20 -2.54
CA THR A 158 -42.98 -7.37 -3.86
C THR A 158 -44.50 -7.54 -3.82
N GLN A 159 -45.07 -8.03 -2.72
CA GLN A 159 -46.50 -8.27 -2.56
C GLN A 159 -47.13 -7.22 -1.65
N GLY A 160 -47.42 -6.04 -2.22
CA GLY A 160 -48.16 -4.99 -1.51
C GLY A 160 -47.67 -3.59 -1.82
N LYS A 161 -48.11 -2.61 -1.02
CA LYS A 161 -47.55 -1.26 -1.07
C LYS A 161 -46.13 -1.30 -0.50
N LYS A 162 -45.16 -0.68 -1.18
CA LYS A 162 -43.75 -0.65 -0.74
C LYS A 162 -43.57 -0.23 0.72
N GLU A 163 -44.44 0.64 1.24
CA GLU A 163 -44.42 1.04 2.65
C GLU A 163 -44.79 -0.07 3.64
N GLN A 164 -45.67 -0.97 3.23
CA GLN A 164 -46.06 -2.13 4.03
C GLN A 164 -44.97 -3.19 3.97
N GLY A 165 -44.46 -3.50 2.78
CA GLY A 165 -43.34 -4.42 2.60
C GLY A 165 -42.08 -4.02 3.35
N TYR A 166 -41.79 -2.72 3.37
CA TYR A 166 -40.71 -2.17 4.17
C TYR A 166 -40.91 -2.38 5.68
N ARG A 167 -42.13 -2.17 6.18
CA ARG A 167 -42.44 -2.38 7.61
C ARG A 167 -42.38 -3.85 8.00
N GLU A 168 -42.83 -4.74 7.11
CA GLU A 168 -42.75 -6.19 7.31
C GLU A 168 -41.29 -6.66 7.32
N LEU A 169 -40.44 -6.14 6.42
CA LEU A 169 -39.01 -6.41 6.45
C LEU A 169 -38.33 -5.88 7.73
N LEU A 170 -38.70 -4.69 8.21
CA LEU A 170 -38.24 -4.16 9.49
C LEU A 170 -38.69 -5.02 10.68
N SER A 171 -39.93 -5.50 10.69
CA SER A 171 -40.43 -6.41 11.75
C SER A 171 -39.63 -7.72 11.76
N LEU A 172 -39.39 -8.30 10.58
CA LEU A 172 -38.58 -9.51 10.45
C LEU A 172 -37.14 -9.31 10.94
N LEU A 173 -36.57 -8.12 10.68
CA LEU A 173 -35.24 -7.72 11.15
C LEU A 173 -35.18 -7.57 12.69
N GLU A 174 -36.27 -7.10 13.30
CA GLU A 174 -36.40 -6.87 14.75
C GLU A 174 -36.70 -8.15 15.55
N GLU A 175 -37.46 -9.08 14.96
CA GLU A 175 -37.89 -10.33 15.61
C GLU A 175 -36.75 -11.37 15.72
N ASN A 176 -35.64 -11.19 15.01
CA ASN A 176 -34.58 -12.20 14.89
C ASN A 176 -33.14 -11.70 15.23
N PRO A 177 -32.89 -11.01 16.36
CA PRO A 177 -31.64 -10.26 16.60
C PRO A 177 -30.39 -11.10 16.95
N GLY A 178 -30.50 -12.41 17.16
CA GLY A 178 -29.47 -13.23 17.83
C GLY A 178 -28.81 -14.35 17.03
N MET A 179 -28.98 -14.44 15.71
CA MET A 179 -28.40 -15.54 14.93
C MET A 179 -26.94 -15.28 14.54
N CYS A 180 -26.02 -15.36 15.50
CA CYS A 180 -24.61 -15.65 15.22
C CYS A 180 -24.42 -17.17 15.31
N ALA A 181 -23.92 -17.81 14.25
CA ALA A 181 -23.52 -19.21 14.34
C ALA A 181 -22.37 -19.37 15.37
N GLN A 182 -22.71 -19.75 16.61
CA GLN A 182 -21.71 -20.21 17.57
C GLN A 182 -21.31 -21.65 17.23
N GLY A 183 -20.01 -21.90 16.99
CA GLY A 183 -19.41 -23.24 17.07
C GLY A 183 -19.12 -23.97 15.76
N VAL A 184 -18.75 -23.30 14.66
CA VAL A 184 -18.18 -23.98 13.48
C VAL A 184 -16.65 -23.96 13.59
N THR A 185 -16.07 -25.11 13.95
CA THR A 185 -14.63 -25.38 13.92
C THR A 185 -14.34 -26.46 12.87
N ASP A 186 -13.53 -26.08 11.89
CA ASP A 186 -12.76 -26.86 10.91
C ASP A 186 -13.45 -27.56 9.70
N ASP A 187 -12.87 -27.23 8.53
CA ASP A 187 -12.67 -27.99 7.29
C ASP A 187 -13.72 -28.13 6.17
N ASP A 188 -14.85 -27.41 6.17
CA ASP A 188 -15.69 -27.25 4.97
C ASP A 188 -16.06 -25.77 4.75
N ASP A 189 -15.77 -25.28 3.54
CA ASP A 189 -15.95 -23.94 2.97
C ASP A 189 -16.65 -22.86 3.85
N PRO A 190 -15.93 -21.80 4.30
CA PRO A 190 -16.49 -20.68 5.05
C PRO A 190 -17.48 -19.79 4.25
N LEU A 191 -17.77 -20.09 2.97
CA LEU A 191 -18.76 -19.38 2.15
C LEU A 191 -20.22 -19.69 2.49
N ASN A 192 -20.49 -20.72 3.31
CA ASN A 192 -21.86 -21.15 3.59
C ASN A 192 -22.64 -20.31 4.63
N PHE A 193 -22.06 -19.31 5.30
CA PHE A 193 -22.70 -18.72 6.50
C PHE A 193 -22.77 -17.20 6.59
N GLN A 194 -22.85 -16.44 5.49
CA GLN A 194 -22.98 -14.98 5.62
C GLN A 194 -23.97 -14.40 4.62
N GLY A 195 -25.01 -13.76 5.15
CA GLY A 195 -25.92 -12.98 4.33
C GLY A 195 -26.79 -12.01 5.11
N LEU A 196 -27.27 -12.37 6.30
CA LEU A 196 -28.05 -11.43 7.12
C LEU A 196 -27.74 -11.50 8.62
N GLU A 197 -27.04 -12.54 9.07
CA GLU A 197 -26.77 -12.90 10.47
C GLU A 197 -26.29 -11.72 11.35
N GLY A 198 -25.37 -10.86 10.88
CA GLY A 198 -24.90 -9.71 11.65
C GLY A 198 -25.62 -8.38 11.40
N ALA A 199 -26.51 -8.28 10.41
CA ALA A 199 -27.39 -7.10 10.29
C ALA A 199 -28.48 -7.12 11.36
N PHE A 200 -28.88 -8.32 11.80
CA PHE A 200 -29.92 -8.51 12.81
C PHE A 200 -29.48 -8.14 14.23
N SER A 201 -28.20 -8.26 14.56
CA SER A 201 -27.68 -7.97 15.91
C SER A 201 -27.36 -6.50 16.16
N ASP A 202 -27.68 -5.62 15.20
CA ASP A 202 -27.19 -4.25 15.18
C ASP A 202 -28.31 -3.22 15.41
N GLU A 203 -28.50 -2.85 16.67
CA GLU A 203 -29.53 -1.88 17.05
C GLU A 203 -29.33 -0.49 16.42
N GLY A 204 -28.09 -0.10 16.12
CA GLY A 204 -27.78 1.16 15.45
C GLY A 204 -28.27 1.16 14.00
N PHE A 205 -28.00 0.07 13.27
CA PHE A 205 -28.47 -0.15 11.90
C PHE A 205 -30.01 -0.17 11.84
N HIS A 206 -30.68 -0.90 12.73
CA HIS A 206 -32.14 -0.94 12.80
C HIS A 206 -32.74 0.43 13.12
N THR A 207 -32.16 1.14 14.09
CA THR A 207 -32.61 2.49 14.47
C THR A 207 -32.47 3.49 13.33
N TRP A 208 -31.40 3.38 12.54
CA TRP A 208 -31.23 4.20 11.34
C TRP A 208 -32.26 3.85 10.26
N LEU A 209 -32.51 2.57 10.01
CA LEU A 209 -33.51 2.13 9.04
C LEU A 209 -34.92 2.62 9.41
N ARG A 210 -35.33 2.56 10.68
CA ARG A 210 -36.65 3.09 11.12
C ARG A 210 -36.90 4.55 10.76
N LYS A 211 -35.85 5.36 10.62
CA LYS A 211 -35.94 6.79 10.27
C LYS A 211 -36.17 7.03 8.77
N GLN A 212 -35.96 6.02 7.91
CA GLN A 212 -36.11 6.14 6.46
C GLN A 212 -37.56 5.98 6.01
N LYS A 213 -37.98 6.73 4.98
CA LYS A 213 -39.35 6.67 4.43
C LYS A 213 -39.42 5.70 3.25
N PRO A 214 -40.31 4.70 3.26
CA PRO A 214 -40.37 3.67 2.22
C PRO A 214 -41.00 4.08 0.88
N ALA A 215 -41.66 5.25 0.81
CA ALA A 215 -42.46 5.66 -0.33
C ALA A 215 -41.65 6.19 -1.54
N LYS A 216 -40.35 6.44 -1.39
CA LYS A 216 -39.48 6.97 -2.46
C LYS A 216 -38.39 5.96 -2.79
N ALA A 217 -38.75 4.97 -3.60
CA ALA A 217 -37.84 3.92 -4.07
C ALA A 217 -36.64 4.54 -4.82
N LYS A 218 -35.42 4.18 -4.38
CA LYS A 218 -34.11 4.80 -4.68
C LYS A 218 -33.92 6.19 -4.08
N GLY A 219 -32.85 6.36 -3.31
CA GLY A 219 -32.53 7.63 -2.68
C GLY A 219 -31.09 7.70 -2.19
N LYS A 220 -30.50 8.89 -2.29
CA LYS A 220 -29.10 9.19 -1.92
C LYS A 220 -28.71 8.70 -0.51
N GLU A 221 -29.68 8.57 0.41
CA GLU A 221 -29.42 8.08 1.77
C GLU A 221 -29.13 6.57 1.82
N PHE A 222 -29.80 5.75 1.01
CA PHE A 222 -29.49 4.30 0.93
C PHE A 222 -28.16 4.05 0.22
N ASP A 223 -27.89 4.81 -0.85
CA ASP A 223 -26.60 4.77 -1.55
C ASP A 223 -25.46 5.19 -0.61
N LYS A 224 -25.67 6.23 0.20
CA LYS A 224 -24.71 6.66 1.22
C LYS A 224 -24.54 5.63 2.31
N GLY A 225 -25.62 5.02 2.80
CA GLY A 225 -25.59 3.92 3.75
C GLY A 225 -24.84 2.70 3.21
N LEU A 226 -24.99 2.39 1.92
CA LEU A 226 -24.32 1.28 1.23
C LEU A 226 -22.81 1.51 1.18
N LEU A 227 -22.38 2.71 0.77
CA LEU A 227 -20.97 3.08 0.72
C LEU A 227 -20.34 3.08 2.14
N LEU A 228 -21.08 3.49 3.15
CA LEU A 228 -20.64 3.40 4.55
C LEU A 228 -20.53 1.96 5.05
N ALA A 229 -21.52 1.13 4.76
CA ALA A 229 -21.47 -0.29 5.13
C ALA A 229 -20.32 -1.03 4.44
N ALA A 230 -19.96 -0.64 3.21
CA ALA A 230 -18.92 -1.28 2.42
C ALA A 230 -17.48 -0.86 2.78
N GLY A 231 -17.27 0.27 3.48
CA GLY A 231 -15.91 0.64 3.90
C GLY A 231 -15.64 2.11 4.25
N LEU A 232 -16.60 3.04 4.12
CA LEU A 232 -16.44 4.39 4.70
C LEU A 232 -16.70 4.33 6.22
N ASP A 233 -16.08 5.20 7.02
CA ASP A 233 -16.32 5.27 8.49
C ASP A 233 -17.83 5.31 8.75
N ALA A 234 -18.37 4.18 9.23
CA ALA A 234 -19.79 3.95 9.43
C ALA A 234 -20.39 4.84 10.52
N LYS A 235 -19.57 5.42 11.40
CA LYS A 235 -20.00 6.23 12.56
C LYS A 235 -21.08 7.29 12.26
N PRO A 236 -21.06 8.04 11.13
CA PRO A 236 -22.06 9.08 10.87
C PRO A 236 -23.48 8.55 10.65
N PHE A 237 -23.63 7.27 10.26
CA PHE A 237 -24.93 6.64 10.04
C PHE A 237 -25.28 5.63 11.14
N PHE A 238 -24.27 5.17 11.86
CA PHE A 238 -24.35 3.92 12.59
C PHE A 238 -23.83 3.96 14.05
N GLY A 239 -23.24 5.07 14.53
CA GLY A 239 -23.07 5.42 15.95
C GLY A 239 -22.17 4.51 16.84
N PRO A 240 -21.86 4.91 18.10
CA PRO A 240 -21.11 4.08 19.06
C PRO A 240 -21.92 2.85 19.52
N GLY A 241 -21.27 1.68 19.63
CA GLY A 241 -21.91 0.37 19.95
C GLY A 241 -21.87 -0.66 18.82
N PHE A 242 -21.12 -0.39 17.75
CA PHE A 242 -21.12 -1.15 16.49
C PHE A 242 -20.20 -2.38 16.49
N GLU A 243 -20.25 -3.20 17.55
CA GLU A 243 -19.37 -4.35 17.80
C GLU A 243 -19.82 -5.65 17.07
N GLY A 244 -20.62 -5.53 16.00
CA GLY A 244 -21.22 -6.64 15.25
C GLY A 244 -20.55 -6.98 13.90
N ASN A 245 -20.34 -8.28 13.66
CA ASN A 245 -19.42 -8.88 12.68
C ASN A 245 -19.89 -9.03 11.20
N SER A 246 -20.87 -8.26 10.67
CA SER A 246 -21.27 -8.48 9.27
C SER A 246 -21.54 -7.22 8.45
N ARG A 247 -20.48 -6.66 7.84
CA ARG A 247 -20.59 -5.65 6.76
C ARG A 247 -21.43 -6.16 5.59
N ILE A 248 -21.25 -7.43 5.24
CA ILE A 248 -22.02 -8.14 4.21
C ILE A 248 -23.52 -8.06 4.49
N GLY A 249 -23.96 -8.36 5.72
CA GLY A 249 -25.39 -8.31 6.07
C GLY A 249 -26.02 -6.94 5.87
N ARG A 250 -25.31 -5.87 6.25
CA ARG A 250 -25.79 -4.50 6.06
C ARG A 250 -25.89 -4.13 4.58
N VAL A 251 -24.87 -4.51 3.80
CA VAL A 251 -24.87 -4.32 2.33
C VAL A 251 -26.06 -5.05 1.70
N LEU A 252 -26.28 -6.33 2.02
CA LEU A 252 -27.41 -7.10 1.46
C LEU A 252 -28.77 -6.52 1.85
N ALA A 253 -28.94 -6.09 3.11
CA ALA A 253 -30.17 -5.43 3.54
C ALA A 253 -30.42 -4.11 2.76
N LEU A 254 -29.39 -3.30 2.56
CA LEU A 254 -29.49 -2.04 1.80
C LEU A 254 -29.79 -2.29 0.31
N VAL A 255 -29.20 -3.32 -0.29
CA VAL A 255 -29.49 -3.74 -1.67
C VAL A 255 -30.94 -4.23 -1.81
N ALA A 256 -31.43 -5.04 -0.86
CA ALA A 256 -32.84 -5.47 -0.83
C ALA A 256 -33.81 -4.27 -0.71
N LEU A 257 -33.41 -3.23 0.02
CA LEU A 257 -34.13 -1.97 0.14
C LEU A 257 -34.02 -1.05 -1.08
N GLY A 258 -33.26 -1.46 -2.10
CA GLY A 258 -33.13 -0.76 -3.38
C GLY A 258 -31.98 0.25 -3.43
N ALA A 259 -30.95 0.10 -2.60
CA ALA A 259 -29.69 0.84 -2.77
C ALA A 259 -29.05 0.51 -4.13
N ASP A 260 -28.47 1.53 -4.77
CA ASP A 260 -27.84 1.36 -6.08
C ASP A 260 -26.40 0.85 -5.92
N LEU A 261 -26.11 -0.36 -6.38
CA LEU A 261 -24.76 -0.93 -6.39
C LEU A 261 -23.76 -0.12 -7.25
N SER A 262 -24.25 0.74 -8.15
CA SER A 262 -23.43 1.66 -8.93
C SER A 262 -23.15 2.99 -8.20
N ALA A 263 -23.65 3.16 -6.98
CA ALA A 263 -23.37 4.32 -6.15
C ALA A 263 -21.87 4.54 -5.98
N LYS A 264 -21.48 5.82 -5.98
CA LYS A 264 -20.10 6.24 -5.84
C LYS A 264 -19.96 7.29 -4.74
N ASP A 265 -18.86 7.24 -4.01
CA ASP A 265 -18.54 8.23 -2.99
C ASP A 265 -18.01 9.55 -3.60
N SER A 266 -17.54 10.46 -2.74
CA SER A 266 -16.96 11.75 -3.16
C SER A 266 -15.74 11.60 -4.07
N ASN A 267 -14.98 10.51 -3.91
CA ASN A 267 -13.78 10.19 -4.68
C ASN A 267 -14.10 9.31 -5.90
N LYS A 268 -15.39 9.17 -6.23
CA LYS A 268 -15.92 8.32 -7.31
C LYS A 268 -15.65 6.81 -7.11
N ARG A 269 -15.29 6.39 -5.90
CA ARG A 269 -15.08 4.98 -5.54
C ARG A 269 -16.42 4.26 -5.45
N GLY A 270 -16.51 3.07 -6.02
CA GLY A 270 -17.66 2.19 -5.89
C GLY A 270 -17.54 1.28 -4.66
N VAL A 271 -18.56 0.47 -4.44
CA VAL A 271 -18.60 -0.47 -3.30
C VAL A 271 -17.46 -1.51 -3.31
N LEU A 272 -17.00 -1.94 -4.48
CA LEU A 272 -15.84 -2.86 -4.60
C LEU A 272 -14.53 -2.20 -4.18
N HIS A 273 -14.31 -0.92 -4.51
CA HIS A 273 -13.14 -0.17 -4.04
C HIS A 273 -13.15 -0.10 -2.52
N LEU A 274 -14.29 0.24 -1.93
CA LEU A 274 -14.41 0.41 -0.48
C LEU A 274 -14.17 -0.92 0.25
N ALA A 275 -14.75 -2.02 -0.23
CA ALA A 275 -14.51 -3.35 0.32
C ALA A 275 -13.03 -3.76 0.24
N ALA A 276 -12.37 -3.41 -0.88
CA ALA A 276 -10.95 -3.65 -1.09
C ALA A 276 -10.06 -2.82 -0.16
N MET A 277 -10.47 -1.62 0.27
CA MET A 277 -9.67 -0.79 1.19
C MET A 277 -9.67 -1.29 2.64
N VAL A 278 -10.67 -2.10 3.02
CA VAL A 278 -10.88 -2.59 4.40
C VAL A 278 -10.60 -4.10 4.54
N ASP A 279 -9.90 -4.67 3.55
CA ASP A 279 -9.51 -6.09 3.43
C ASP A 279 -10.65 -7.08 3.69
N ASP A 280 -11.80 -6.85 3.07
CA ASP A 280 -12.99 -7.70 3.23
C ASP A 280 -13.20 -8.64 2.03
N ALA A 281 -12.40 -9.71 1.96
CA ALA A 281 -12.53 -10.68 0.87
C ALA A 281 -13.92 -11.33 0.79
N GLY A 282 -14.62 -11.47 1.92
CA GLY A 282 -15.99 -12.00 1.97
C GLY A 282 -16.96 -11.06 1.26
N LEU A 283 -16.91 -9.77 1.61
CA LEU A 283 -17.73 -8.75 0.98
C LEU A 283 -17.39 -8.57 -0.51
N VAL A 284 -16.11 -8.61 -0.89
CA VAL A 284 -15.69 -8.57 -2.30
C VAL A 284 -16.35 -9.70 -3.10
N LYS A 285 -16.29 -10.94 -2.60
CA LYS A 285 -16.90 -12.09 -3.28
C LYS A 285 -18.41 -11.93 -3.41
N GLU A 286 -19.09 -11.46 -2.37
CA GLU A 286 -20.54 -11.26 -2.43
C GLU A 286 -20.91 -10.13 -3.39
N LEU A 287 -20.20 -9.00 -3.39
CA LEU A 287 -20.43 -7.90 -4.33
C LEU A 287 -20.25 -8.34 -5.79
N LEU A 288 -19.24 -9.16 -6.07
CA LEU A 288 -19.04 -9.75 -7.40
C LEU A 288 -20.20 -10.69 -7.76
N ARG A 289 -20.69 -11.50 -6.81
CA ARG A 289 -21.86 -12.39 -6.99
C ARG A 289 -23.14 -11.60 -7.29
N LEU A 290 -23.30 -10.43 -6.68
CA LEU A 290 -24.41 -9.49 -6.96
C LEU A 290 -24.27 -8.74 -8.29
N GLY A 291 -23.21 -8.97 -9.06
CA GLY A 291 -23.02 -8.38 -10.38
C GLY A 291 -22.53 -6.94 -10.37
N VAL A 292 -21.81 -6.51 -9.31
CA VAL A 292 -21.13 -5.21 -9.33
C VAL A 292 -20.11 -5.19 -10.47
N SER A 293 -20.11 -4.11 -11.27
CA SER A 293 -19.20 -3.95 -12.40
C SER A 293 -17.74 -3.98 -11.96
N THR A 294 -16.95 -4.83 -12.62
CA THR A 294 -15.50 -4.99 -12.42
C THR A 294 -14.66 -3.97 -13.18
N ASP A 295 -15.27 -3.27 -14.13
CA ASP A 295 -14.64 -2.19 -14.91
C ASP A 295 -14.77 -0.82 -14.24
N ALA A 296 -15.36 -0.77 -13.03
CA ALA A 296 -15.55 0.46 -12.30
C ALA A 296 -14.19 1.05 -11.87
N VAL A 297 -14.00 2.33 -12.17
CA VAL A 297 -12.85 3.12 -11.71
C VAL A 297 -13.27 4.32 -10.87
N ASP A 298 -12.38 4.77 -10.01
CA ASP A 298 -12.55 5.96 -9.17
C ASP A 298 -12.09 7.25 -9.88
N GLY A 299 -11.94 8.34 -9.11
CA GLY A 299 -11.58 9.67 -9.62
C GLY A 299 -10.20 9.71 -10.27
N ASP A 300 -9.27 8.87 -9.80
CA ASP A 300 -7.91 8.73 -10.31
C ASP A 300 -7.81 7.64 -11.37
N LYS A 301 -8.96 7.14 -11.85
CA LYS A 301 -9.07 5.98 -12.75
C LYS A 301 -8.51 4.68 -12.15
N SER A 302 -8.37 4.60 -10.83
CA SER A 302 -7.89 3.42 -10.13
C SER A 302 -9.00 2.36 -10.07
N THR A 303 -8.63 1.09 -10.26
CA THR A 303 -9.53 -0.07 -10.09
C THR A 303 -9.55 -0.52 -8.63
N PRO A 304 -10.50 -1.41 -8.23
CA PRO A 304 -10.47 -2.00 -6.89
C PRO A 304 -9.17 -2.74 -6.55
N LEU A 305 -8.43 -3.26 -7.56
CA LEU A 305 -7.12 -3.87 -7.34
C LEU A 305 -6.05 -2.85 -6.94
N HIS A 306 -6.10 -1.62 -7.45
CA HIS A 306 -5.21 -0.54 -7.00
C HIS A 306 -5.47 -0.22 -5.52
N ALA A 307 -6.75 -0.09 -5.15
CA ALA A 307 -7.15 0.16 -3.76
C ALA A 307 -6.71 -0.98 -2.84
N ALA A 308 -6.88 -2.24 -3.25
CA ALA A 308 -6.40 -3.39 -2.48
C ALA A 308 -4.87 -3.36 -2.28
N ALA A 309 -4.12 -3.01 -3.32
CA ALA A 309 -2.66 -2.94 -3.26
C ALA A 309 -2.17 -1.80 -2.35
N GLU A 310 -2.74 -0.61 -2.49
CA GLU A 310 -2.41 0.57 -1.69
C GLU A 310 -2.68 0.34 -0.20
N HIS A 311 -3.80 -0.30 0.12
CA HIS A 311 -4.22 -0.59 1.50
C HIS A 311 -3.65 -1.89 2.08
N GLY A 312 -2.86 -2.65 1.31
CA GLY A 312 -2.27 -3.91 1.75
C GLY A 312 -3.27 -5.04 1.94
N SER A 313 -4.42 -4.98 1.28
CA SER A 313 -5.54 -5.91 1.40
C SER A 313 -5.33 -7.18 0.57
N VAL A 314 -4.35 -7.98 1.01
CA VAL A 314 -3.89 -9.19 0.32
C VAL A 314 -5.02 -10.18 0.07
N SER A 315 -5.97 -10.30 1.00
CA SER A 315 -7.05 -11.29 0.90
C SER A 315 -8.04 -10.98 -0.24
N CYS A 316 -8.14 -9.71 -0.65
CA CYS A 316 -9.04 -9.24 -1.70
C CYS A 316 -8.48 -9.40 -3.12
N ILE A 317 -7.15 -9.45 -3.29
CA ILE A 317 -6.49 -9.42 -4.60
C ILE A 317 -6.91 -10.62 -5.47
N GLY A 318 -6.82 -11.83 -4.91
CA GLY A 318 -7.22 -13.06 -5.61
C GLY A 318 -8.69 -13.06 -6.04
N PRO A 319 -9.65 -12.81 -5.13
CA PRO A 319 -11.07 -12.68 -5.47
C PRO A 319 -11.37 -11.62 -6.53
N LEU A 320 -10.76 -10.42 -6.45
CA LEU A 320 -10.97 -9.36 -7.44
C LEU A 320 -10.48 -9.76 -8.83
N ALA A 321 -9.26 -10.30 -8.92
CA ALA A 321 -8.70 -10.76 -10.19
C ALA A 321 -9.52 -11.90 -10.79
N LYS A 322 -9.87 -12.92 -9.98
CA LYS A 322 -10.75 -14.03 -10.41
C LYS A 322 -12.14 -13.57 -10.80
N GLY A 323 -12.63 -12.49 -10.18
CA GLY A 323 -13.90 -11.85 -10.48
C GLY A 323 -13.92 -11.10 -11.81
N GLY A 324 -12.77 -10.91 -12.47
CA GLY A 324 -12.67 -10.22 -13.76
C GLY A 324 -12.25 -8.76 -13.66
N VAL A 325 -11.76 -8.28 -12.51
CA VAL A 325 -11.10 -6.97 -12.44
C VAL A 325 -9.77 -7.05 -13.21
N PRO A 326 -9.53 -6.19 -14.22
CA PRO A 326 -8.32 -6.29 -15.02
C PRO A 326 -7.07 -6.01 -14.17
N VAL A 327 -6.16 -6.98 -14.13
CA VAL A 327 -4.99 -6.96 -13.23
C VAL A 327 -3.97 -5.88 -13.62
N ASP A 328 -3.74 -5.72 -14.93
CA ASP A 328 -2.82 -4.71 -15.48
C ASP A 328 -3.56 -3.43 -15.96
N ALA A 329 -4.74 -3.14 -15.38
CA ALA A 329 -5.41 -1.86 -15.63
C ALA A 329 -4.47 -0.69 -15.25
N LEU A 330 -4.51 0.38 -16.04
CA LEU A 330 -3.73 1.58 -15.78
C LEU A 330 -4.60 2.66 -15.14
N ASP A 331 -4.13 3.21 -14.02
CA ASP A 331 -4.70 4.41 -13.41
C ASP A 331 -4.45 5.68 -14.27
N GLY A 332 -4.88 6.84 -13.75
CA GLY A 332 -4.74 8.14 -14.40
C GLY A 332 -3.30 8.58 -14.60
N ALA A 333 -2.36 8.07 -13.80
CA ALA A 333 -0.93 8.29 -13.92
C ALA A 333 -0.24 7.23 -14.81
N GLY A 334 -0.99 6.25 -15.32
CA GLY A 334 -0.46 5.17 -16.15
C GLY A 334 0.24 4.06 -15.36
N ARG A 335 -0.17 3.84 -14.11
CA ARG A 335 0.40 2.84 -13.19
C ARG A 335 -0.55 1.67 -13.06
N THR A 336 -0.01 0.47 -12.85
CA THR A 336 -0.78 -0.72 -12.44
C THR A 336 -0.83 -0.84 -10.92
N ALA A 337 -1.65 -1.76 -10.39
CA ALA A 337 -1.71 -2.03 -8.95
C ALA A 337 -0.35 -2.44 -8.34
N LEU A 338 0.59 -2.99 -9.13
CA LEU A 338 1.94 -3.34 -8.66
C LEU A 338 2.77 -2.12 -8.23
N PHE A 339 2.46 -0.91 -8.74
CA PHE A 339 3.13 0.32 -8.29
C PHE A 339 2.81 0.66 -6.83
N GLU A 340 1.63 0.26 -6.36
CA GLU A 340 1.15 0.53 -5.00
C GLU A 340 1.53 -0.56 -3.99
N ALA A 341 2.13 -1.66 -4.45
CA ALA A 341 2.50 -2.79 -3.60
C ALA A 341 3.65 -2.47 -2.65
N ARG A 342 3.32 -2.03 -1.43
CA ARG A 342 4.31 -1.65 -0.41
C ARG A 342 5.02 -2.84 0.26
N THR A 343 4.42 -4.03 0.22
CA THR A 343 4.97 -5.23 0.85
C THR A 343 5.13 -6.37 -0.15
N ALA A 344 6.07 -7.28 0.13
CA ALA A 344 6.30 -8.47 -0.70
C ALA A 344 5.05 -9.36 -0.80
N GLN A 345 4.21 -9.39 0.24
CA GLN A 345 2.96 -10.17 0.26
C GLN A 345 1.94 -9.64 -0.76
N VAL A 346 1.77 -8.32 -0.84
CA VAL A 346 0.89 -7.67 -1.82
C VAL A 346 1.43 -7.87 -3.23
N ALA A 347 2.73 -7.63 -3.44
CA ALA A 347 3.37 -7.84 -4.75
C ALA A 347 3.21 -9.28 -5.22
N LYS A 348 3.48 -10.25 -4.33
CA LYS A 348 3.33 -11.68 -4.64
C LYS A 348 1.88 -12.03 -4.97
N ALA A 349 0.91 -11.54 -4.21
CA ALA A 349 -0.51 -11.80 -4.49
C ALA A 349 -0.95 -11.24 -5.86
N LEU A 350 -0.43 -10.07 -6.27
CA LEU A 350 -0.68 -9.51 -7.59
C LEU A 350 -0.01 -10.34 -8.70
N ILE A 351 1.25 -10.76 -8.52
CA ILE A 351 1.95 -11.64 -9.46
C ILE A 351 1.23 -12.99 -9.60
N ASP A 352 0.83 -13.61 -8.48
CA ASP A 352 0.07 -14.86 -8.45
C ASP A 352 -1.31 -14.71 -9.12
N ALA A 353 -1.87 -13.49 -9.10
CA ALA A 353 -3.09 -13.13 -9.83
C ALA A 353 -2.86 -12.84 -11.33
N GLY A 354 -1.62 -12.91 -11.82
CA GLY A 354 -1.27 -12.75 -13.23
C GLY A 354 -0.79 -11.34 -13.62
N ALA A 355 -0.41 -10.49 -12.67
CA ALA A 355 0.10 -9.16 -12.96
C ALA A 355 1.43 -9.23 -13.73
N ASN A 356 1.57 -8.39 -14.76
CA ASN A 356 2.83 -8.25 -15.47
C ASN A 356 3.78 -7.31 -14.71
N PRO A 357 4.95 -7.79 -14.24
CA PRO A 357 5.88 -6.97 -13.45
C PRO A 357 6.50 -5.79 -14.22
N ASN A 358 6.31 -5.73 -15.53
CA ASN A 358 6.82 -4.67 -16.41
C ASN A 358 5.73 -3.71 -16.91
N ALA A 359 4.45 -3.96 -16.57
CA ALA A 359 3.35 -3.15 -17.07
C ALA A 359 3.31 -1.76 -16.41
N GLY A 360 3.18 -0.72 -17.22
CA GLY A 360 3.10 0.68 -16.82
C GLY A 360 3.35 1.60 -18.02
N LYS A 361 2.99 2.88 -17.92
CA LYS A 361 3.14 3.87 -19.00
C LYS A 361 4.35 4.76 -18.75
N GLY A 362 5.45 4.44 -19.44
CA GLY A 362 6.69 5.20 -19.33
C GLY A 362 7.39 5.04 -17.98
N TRP A 363 6.88 4.21 -17.08
CA TRP A 363 7.52 3.76 -15.85
C TRP A 363 7.18 2.28 -15.67
N THR A 364 8.02 1.53 -14.95
CA THR A 364 7.72 0.16 -14.51
C THR A 364 7.64 0.12 -12.98
N PRO A 365 6.99 -0.89 -12.38
CA PRO A 365 6.99 -1.07 -10.92
C PRO A 365 8.40 -1.03 -10.29
N LEU A 366 9.41 -1.59 -10.96
CA LEU A 366 10.80 -1.52 -10.47
C LEU A 366 11.31 -0.08 -10.34
N HIS A 367 11.01 0.81 -11.29
CA HIS A 367 11.43 2.22 -11.18
C HIS A 367 10.81 2.88 -9.94
N GLN A 368 9.53 2.61 -9.67
CA GLN A 368 8.85 3.17 -8.50
C GLN A 368 9.46 2.65 -7.20
N HIS A 369 9.66 1.33 -7.09
CA HIS A 369 10.15 0.70 -5.87
C HIS A 369 11.64 0.97 -5.60
N ALA A 370 12.44 1.20 -6.65
CA ALA A 370 13.85 1.57 -6.55
C ALA A 370 14.09 2.87 -5.75
N ARG A 371 13.07 3.73 -5.60
CA ARG A 371 13.16 5.05 -4.96
C ARG A 371 13.01 5.01 -3.43
N PHE A 372 12.68 3.86 -2.85
CA PHE A 372 12.36 3.71 -1.43
C PHE A 372 13.18 2.60 -0.79
N LYS A 373 14.07 2.95 0.15
CA LYS A 373 15.06 2.07 0.80
C LYS A 373 14.46 0.74 1.29
N GLU A 374 13.24 0.76 1.83
CA GLU A 374 12.57 -0.39 2.44
C GLU A 374 11.96 -1.38 1.43
N ARG A 375 11.99 -1.09 0.12
CA ARG A 375 11.33 -1.91 -0.92
C ARG A 375 12.13 -3.10 -1.43
N GLY A 376 13.29 -3.41 -0.84
CA GLY A 376 14.10 -4.58 -1.20
C GLY A 376 13.29 -5.88 -1.36
N PRO A 377 12.46 -6.28 -0.37
CA PRO A 377 11.63 -7.49 -0.48
C PRO A 377 10.60 -7.46 -1.63
N VAL A 378 10.08 -6.28 -1.99
CA VAL A 378 9.16 -6.14 -3.14
C VAL A 378 9.93 -6.32 -4.45
N ILE A 379 11.10 -5.68 -4.55
CA ILE A 379 11.98 -5.80 -5.72
C ILE A 379 12.39 -7.26 -5.95
N GLU A 380 12.72 -8.01 -4.90
CA GLU A 380 13.02 -9.45 -5.01
C GLU A 380 11.87 -10.24 -5.63
N VAL A 381 10.62 -10.00 -5.20
CA VAL A 381 9.44 -10.65 -5.77
C VAL A 381 9.28 -10.29 -7.25
N LEU A 382 9.45 -9.01 -7.61
CA LEU A 382 9.34 -8.54 -8.98
C LEU A 382 10.43 -9.15 -9.88
N LEU A 383 11.69 -9.20 -9.42
CA LEU A 383 12.79 -9.82 -10.14
C LEU A 383 12.56 -11.33 -10.33
N ALA A 384 12.09 -12.02 -9.29
CA ALA A 384 11.73 -13.44 -9.39
C ALA A 384 10.58 -13.68 -10.39
N ALA A 385 9.69 -12.71 -10.56
CA ALA A 385 8.60 -12.73 -11.54
C ALA A 385 9.02 -12.31 -12.97
N GLY A 386 10.29 -11.97 -13.20
CA GLY A 386 10.80 -11.59 -14.53
C GLY A 386 10.70 -10.09 -14.85
N ALA A 387 10.73 -9.22 -13.83
CA ALA A 387 10.87 -7.79 -14.05
C ALA A 387 12.19 -7.44 -14.75
N ASP A 388 12.13 -6.57 -15.76
CA ASP A 388 13.27 -6.18 -16.59
C ASP A 388 13.90 -4.89 -16.04
N VAL A 389 15.13 -5.04 -15.51
CA VAL A 389 15.95 -3.96 -14.95
C VAL A 389 16.56 -3.04 -16.01
N THR A 390 16.41 -3.35 -17.31
CA THR A 390 17.00 -2.60 -18.42
C THR A 390 16.04 -1.61 -19.07
N LEU A 391 14.74 -1.71 -18.77
CA LEU A 391 13.72 -0.80 -19.28
C LEU A 391 14.00 0.62 -18.80
N LYS A 392 13.75 1.59 -19.69
CA LYS A 392 13.91 3.01 -19.37
C LYS A 392 12.56 3.66 -19.14
N ASN A 393 12.49 4.50 -18.12
CA ASN A 393 11.34 5.35 -17.89
C ASN A 393 11.30 6.55 -18.87
N SER A 394 10.29 7.41 -18.73
CA SER A 394 10.08 8.61 -19.54
C SER A 394 11.24 9.62 -19.47
N SER A 395 12.06 9.58 -18.42
CA SER A 395 13.26 10.39 -18.26
C SER A 395 14.51 9.74 -18.88
N GLY A 396 14.36 8.54 -19.47
CA GLY A 396 15.47 7.77 -20.05
C GLY A 396 16.31 7.02 -19.01
N GLN A 397 15.85 6.94 -17.76
CA GLN A 397 16.54 6.29 -16.65
C GLN A 397 16.07 4.86 -16.46
N THR A 398 16.97 3.97 -16.06
CA THR A 398 16.67 2.59 -15.65
C THR A 398 16.35 2.52 -14.16
N PRO A 399 15.73 1.44 -13.64
CA PRO A 399 15.49 1.29 -12.20
C PRO A 399 16.77 1.35 -11.37
N VAL A 400 17.89 0.86 -11.91
CA VAL A 400 19.21 0.98 -11.26
C VAL A 400 19.61 2.45 -11.11
N GLN A 401 19.38 3.27 -12.13
CA GLN A 401 19.71 4.69 -12.09
C GLN A 401 18.81 5.44 -11.11
N GLU A 402 17.52 5.09 -11.04
CA GLU A 402 16.59 5.63 -10.02
C GLU A 402 17.05 5.30 -8.60
N ALA A 403 17.45 4.05 -8.34
CA ALA A 403 17.99 3.66 -7.04
C ALA A 403 19.23 4.47 -6.67
N LEU A 404 20.14 4.69 -7.62
CA LEU A 404 21.37 5.47 -7.39
C LEU A 404 21.10 6.97 -7.20
N GLU A 405 20.15 7.56 -7.93
CA GLU A 405 19.75 8.96 -7.78
C GLU A 405 19.12 9.21 -6.41
N HIS A 406 18.36 8.23 -5.90
CA HIS A 406 17.77 8.27 -4.57
C HIS A 406 18.67 7.73 -3.45
N LYS A 407 19.97 7.54 -3.72
CA LYS A 407 21.01 7.09 -2.76
C LYS A 407 20.76 5.70 -2.14
N HIS A 408 20.03 4.82 -2.84
CA HIS A 408 19.73 3.45 -2.43
C HIS A 408 20.68 2.42 -3.06
N ALA A 409 21.98 2.50 -2.73
CA ALA A 409 23.02 1.66 -3.32
C ALA A 409 22.76 0.15 -3.14
N ALA A 410 22.20 -0.27 -2.00
CA ALA A 410 21.82 -1.66 -1.76
C ALA A 410 20.74 -2.15 -2.76
N LEU A 411 19.75 -1.31 -3.06
CA LEU A 411 18.72 -1.65 -4.06
C LEU A 411 19.31 -1.66 -5.47
N ALA A 412 20.21 -0.73 -5.79
CA ALA A 412 20.90 -0.73 -7.07
C ALA A 412 21.68 -2.05 -7.28
N GLN A 413 22.39 -2.53 -6.24
CA GLN A 413 23.07 -3.83 -6.28
C GLN A 413 22.10 -4.99 -6.46
N LEU A 414 20.98 -4.99 -5.72
CA LEU A 414 19.92 -5.99 -5.87
C LEU A 414 19.38 -6.05 -7.30
N LEU A 415 19.25 -4.89 -7.95
CA LEU A 415 18.83 -4.74 -9.35
C LEU A 415 19.94 -5.06 -10.36
N GLY A 416 21.10 -5.55 -9.91
CA GLY A 416 22.19 -5.99 -10.78
C GLY A 416 23.21 -4.92 -11.16
N ALA A 417 23.25 -3.78 -10.45
CA ALA A 417 24.31 -2.80 -10.61
C ALA A 417 25.68 -3.43 -10.36
N LYS A 418 26.61 -3.20 -11.28
CA LYS A 418 28.00 -3.64 -11.17
C LYS A 418 28.91 -2.44 -11.18
N VAL A 419 29.95 -2.48 -10.36
CA VAL A 419 31.01 -1.48 -10.37
C VAL A 419 31.60 -1.39 -11.79
N PRO A 420 31.62 -0.20 -12.42
CA PRO A 420 32.17 -0.02 -13.75
C PRO A 420 33.65 -0.44 -13.78
N LYS A 421 33.99 -1.46 -14.58
CA LYS A 421 35.40 -1.86 -14.77
C LYS A 421 36.11 -0.81 -15.63
N GLY A 422 37.17 -0.19 -15.10
CA GLY A 422 38.17 0.46 -15.94
C GLY A 422 37.90 1.91 -16.37
N LYS A 423 37.13 2.70 -15.60
CA LYS A 423 37.27 4.16 -15.74
C LYS A 423 38.64 4.57 -15.20
N LYS A 424 39.51 5.12 -16.06
CA LYS A 424 40.82 5.65 -15.66
C LYS A 424 40.59 6.77 -14.64
N GLY A 425 41.12 6.61 -13.43
CA GLY A 425 40.90 7.56 -12.33
C GLY A 425 39.66 7.31 -11.47
N ALA A 426 39.03 6.13 -11.55
CA ALA A 426 37.94 5.77 -10.64
C ALA A 426 38.40 5.85 -9.17
N LEU A 427 37.52 6.37 -8.32
CA LEU A 427 37.74 6.48 -6.88
C LEU A 427 37.73 5.08 -6.26
N ASP A 428 38.80 4.70 -5.56
CA ASP A 428 38.83 3.45 -4.79
C ASP A 428 38.37 3.71 -3.36
N VAL A 429 37.10 3.41 -3.10
CA VAL A 429 36.47 3.55 -1.78
C VAL A 429 36.58 2.30 -0.92
N ARG A 430 37.14 1.19 -1.42
CA ARG A 430 37.22 -0.07 -0.67
C ARG A 430 38.02 0.06 0.62
N PRO A 431 39.17 0.77 0.67
CA PRO A 431 39.86 0.99 1.92
C PRO A 431 39.00 1.69 2.97
N LEU A 432 38.12 2.61 2.54
CA LEU A 432 37.19 3.31 3.44
C LEU A 432 36.10 2.37 3.97
N LEU A 433 35.55 1.51 3.11
CA LEU A 433 34.55 0.51 3.50
C LEU A 433 35.13 -0.53 4.47
N GLU A 434 36.36 -1.00 4.23
CA GLU A 434 37.07 -1.93 5.13
C GLU A 434 37.32 -1.30 6.51
N GLU A 435 37.75 -0.04 6.54
CA GLU A 435 37.96 0.69 7.79
C GLU A 435 36.65 0.98 8.53
N LEU A 436 35.59 1.32 7.80
CA LEU A 436 34.25 1.51 8.35
C LEU A 436 33.76 0.25 9.07
N GLU A 437 33.93 -0.92 8.44
CA GLU A 437 33.58 -2.20 9.07
C GLU A 437 34.42 -2.47 10.32
N ARG A 438 35.73 -2.22 10.26
CA ARG A 438 36.63 -2.40 11.42
C ARG A 438 36.26 -1.48 12.58
N ARG A 439 35.83 -0.25 12.29
CA ARG A 439 35.55 0.79 13.30
C ARG A 439 34.07 1.07 13.50
N LYS A 440 33.16 0.25 13.00
CA LYS A 440 31.70 0.47 13.07
C LYS A 440 31.24 1.00 14.44
N LYS A 441 31.66 0.34 15.53
CA LYS A 441 31.33 0.74 16.91
C LYS A 441 32.01 2.04 17.37
N ALA A 442 33.25 2.27 16.96
CA ALA A 442 34.01 3.46 17.34
C ALA A 442 33.53 4.70 16.55
N VAL A 443 33.23 4.53 15.27
CA VAL A 443 32.55 5.51 14.43
C VAL A 443 31.26 5.89 15.12
N LEU A 444 30.36 4.93 15.42
CA LEU A 444 29.10 5.14 16.16
C LEU A 444 29.23 5.75 17.57
N ALA A 445 30.42 5.79 18.18
CA ALA A 445 30.63 6.32 19.53
C ALA A 445 31.30 7.70 19.54
N SER A 446 31.90 8.12 18.43
CA SER A 446 32.78 9.31 18.35
C SER A 446 32.01 10.63 18.23
N TRP A 447 30.86 10.61 17.58
CA TRP A 447 29.96 11.75 17.39
C TRP A 447 28.60 11.40 18.00
N TYR A 448 27.74 12.36 18.33
CA TYR A 448 26.41 12.07 18.87
C TYR A 448 25.54 11.37 17.81
N TYR A 449 25.67 10.06 17.64
CA TYR A 449 24.74 9.27 16.82
C TYR A 449 23.45 9.14 17.61
N GLU A 450 22.50 10.02 17.32
CA GLU A 450 21.10 9.72 17.60
C GLU A 450 20.66 8.58 16.66
N GLY A 451 21.04 7.35 17.00
CA GLY A 451 20.63 6.14 16.30
C GLY A 451 21.62 5.63 15.24
N GLU A 452 22.03 4.38 15.44
CA GLU A 452 22.64 3.33 14.59
C GLU A 452 22.96 3.51 13.07
N ASP A 453 23.10 4.72 12.50
CA ASP A 453 23.13 4.91 11.04
C ASP A 453 24.54 4.90 10.41
N VAL A 454 25.26 3.78 10.55
CA VAL A 454 26.44 3.49 9.70
C VAL A 454 26.00 3.15 8.27
N ASP A 455 24.75 2.74 8.11
CA ASP A 455 24.19 2.36 6.83
C ASP A 455 24.24 3.54 5.84
N ALA A 456 23.94 4.78 6.28
CA ALA A 456 24.06 5.97 5.44
C ALA A 456 25.49 6.17 4.89
N ILE A 457 26.51 6.02 5.74
CA ILE A 457 27.92 6.11 5.33
C ILE A 457 28.23 5.05 4.26
N GLU A 458 27.81 3.82 4.51
CA GLU A 458 28.03 2.70 3.60
C GLU A 458 27.30 2.89 2.27
N GLN A 459 26.06 3.41 2.29
CA GLN A 459 25.27 3.70 1.09
C GLN A 459 25.94 4.77 0.23
N VAL A 460 26.44 5.85 0.82
CA VAL A 460 27.15 6.92 0.08
C VAL A 460 28.39 6.36 -0.61
N LEU A 461 29.25 5.64 0.14
CA LEU A 461 30.49 5.07 -0.39
C LEU A 461 30.21 4.05 -1.50
N LYS A 462 29.28 3.12 -1.29
CA LYS A 462 28.87 2.14 -2.31
C LYS A 462 28.24 2.81 -3.53
N GLY A 463 27.44 3.85 -3.33
CA GLY A 463 26.83 4.64 -4.40
C GLY A 463 27.86 5.22 -5.36
N LEU A 464 28.92 5.83 -4.82
CA LEU A 464 30.04 6.36 -5.61
C LEU A 464 30.76 5.27 -6.41
N GLU A 465 30.99 4.10 -5.82
CA GLU A 465 31.62 2.96 -6.51
C GLU A 465 30.75 2.50 -7.69
N LEU A 466 29.43 2.38 -7.48
CA LEU A 466 28.48 1.95 -8.50
C LEU A 466 28.27 2.97 -9.62
N GLN A 467 28.28 4.27 -9.29
CA GLN A 467 28.24 5.35 -10.27
C GLN A 467 29.57 5.48 -11.05
N GLY A 468 30.64 4.86 -10.54
CA GLY A 468 31.99 4.95 -11.08
C GLY A 468 32.50 6.38 -11.00
N ALA A 469 32.42 6.96 -9.79
CA ALA A 469 32.96 8.27 -9.47
C ALA A 469 34.47 8.32 -9.77
N THR A 470 34.94 9.48 -10.22
CA THR A 470 36.34 9.70 -10.63
C THR A 470 37.01 10.85 -9.87
N SER A 471 36.30 11.52 -8.97
CA SER A 471 36.84 12.62 -8.18
C SER A 471 36.29 12.67 -6.76
N TRP A 472 37.04 13.28 -5.84
CA TRP A 472 36.57 13.57 -4.49
C TRP A 472 35.55 14.72 -4.45
N ASP A 473 35.48 15.56 -5.49
CA ASP A 473 34.43 16.57 -5.63
C ASP A 473 33.05 15.93 -5.87
N GLU A 474 32.99 14.77 -6.52
CA GLU A 474 31.75 13.98 -6.64
C GLU A 474 31.33 13.37 -5.29
N LEU A 475 32.28 13.02 -4.41
CA LEU A 475 31.97 12.65 -3.02
C LEU A 475 31.35 13.84 -2.26
N ALA A 476 31.96 15.02 -2.36
CA ALA A 476 31.43 16.21 -1.70
C ALA A 476 30.01 16.56 -2.18
N ALA A 477 29.74 16.36 -3.47
CA ALA A 477 28.38 16.50 -4.01
C ALA A 477 27.43 15.41 -3.50
N ALA A 478 27.85 14.15 -3.40
CA ALA A 478 27.03 13.05 -2.87
C ALA A 478 26.65 13.24 -1.39
N LEU A 479 27.53 13.90 -0.62
CA LEU A 479 27.35 14.28 0.78
C LEU A 479 26.42 15.47 1.00
N GLN A 480 26.00 16.16 -0.07
CA GLN A 480 25.05 17.26 0.04
C GLN A 480 23.68 16.73 0.52
N GLY A 481 23.15 17.35 1.57
CA GLY A 481 21.90 16.95 2.22
C GLY A 481 21.98 15.67 3.06
N GLU A 482 23.17 15.07 3.20
CA GLU A 482 23.39 14.02 4.20
C GLU A 482 23.44 14.61 5.60
N PHE A 483 23.22 13.76 6.60
CA PHE A 483 23.36 14.21 7.97
C PHE A 483 24.80 14.64 8.28
N PRO A 484 24.97 15.70 9.07
CA PRO A 484 26.26 16.21 9.56
C PRO A 484 27.24 15.14 10.04
N TRP A 485 26.77 14.20 10.87
CA TRP A 485 27.62 13.13 11.38
C TRP A 485 28.05 12.13 10.30
N THR A 486 27.22 11.88 9.29
CA THR A 486 27.58 11.06 8.12
C THR A 486 28.71 11.73 7.33
N VAL A 487 28.59 13.04 7.10
CA VAL A 487 29.62 13.86 6.43
C VAL A 487 30.93 13.78 7.21
N MET A 488 30.89 14.06 8.52
CA MET A 488 32.07 14.09 9.37
C MET A 488 32.74 12.73 9.49
N ALA A 489 31.97 11.65 9.65
CA ALA A 489 32.50 10.30 9.68
C ALA A 489 33.24 9.95 8.39
N ILE A 490 32.74 10.36 7.22
CA ILE A 490 33.44 10.16 5.95
C ILE A 490 34.73 10.99 5.91
N VAL A 491 34.71 12.24 6.36
CA VAL A 491 35.92 13.09 6.43
C VAL A 491 37.00 12.45 7.32
N GLU A 492 36.62 11.90 8.48
CA GLU A 492 37.53 11.19 9.39
C GLU A 492 38.04 9.88 8.79
N LEU A 493 37.18 9.07 8.18
CA LEU A 493 37.59 7.85 7.49
C LEU A 493 38.61 8.15 6.39
N VAL A 494 38.37 9.20 5.59
CA VAL A 494 39.32 9.61 4.55
C VAL A 494 40.63 10.09 5.17
N ARG A 495 40.59 10.85 6.27
CA ARG A 495 41.79 11.29 7.00
C ARG A 495 42.65 10.11 7.44
N ASP A 496 42.01 9.08 7.99
CA ASP A 496 42.70 8.00 8.69
C ASP A 496 43.23 6.94 7.71
N VAL A 497 42.54 6.74 6.59
CA VAL A 497 42.84 5.69 5.62
C VAL A 497 43.72 6.19 4.46
N LEU A 498 43.47 7.41 3.98
CA LEU A 498 44.09 7.91 2.76
C LEU A 498 45.19 8.94 3.08
N PRO A 499 46.35 8.87 2.39
CA PRO A 499 47.42 9.84 2.60
C PRO A 499 46.97 11.24 2.19
N ALA A 500 47.49 12.25 2.89
CA ALA A 500 47.30 13.65 2.53
C ALA A 500 47.84 13.93 1.11
N GLU A 501 47.15 14.80 0.37
CA GLU A 501 47.62 15.23 -0.95
C GLU A 501 48.76 16.22 -0.82
N ALA A 502 49.88 15.93 -1.49
CA ALA A 502 51.10 16.73 -1.42
C ALA A 502 51.07 18.01 -2.29
N GLN A 503 49.89 18.51 -2.69
CA GLN A 503 49.77 19.68 -3.56
C GLN A 503 48.90 20.77 -2.94
N THR A 504 49.49 21.95 -2.77
CA THR A 504 48.81 23.19 -2.43
C THR A 504 47.98 23.66 -3.63
N PRO A 505 46.65 23.80 -3.52
CA PRO A 505 45.83 24.15 -4.67
C PRO A 505 46.06 25.61 -5.08
N GLY A 506 46.38 25.83 -6.36
CA GLY A 506 46.33 27.15 -6.97
C GLY A 506 44.89 27.57 -7.21
N PHE A 507 44.42 28.61 -6.50
CA PHE A 507 43.00 28.99 -6.49
C PHE A 507 42.60 29.85 -7.71
N LYS A 508 41.91 29.23 -8.67
CA LYS A 508 40.95 29.92 -9.56
C LYS A 508 39.49 29.52 -9.28
N LYS A 509 39.27 28.34 -8.70
CA LYS A 509 38.02 27.82 -8.10
C LYS A 509 38.40 27.01 -6.86
N ALA A 510 37.66 27.14 -5.77
CA ALA A 510 37.94 26.36 -4.56
C ALA A 510 37.62 24.87 -4.81
N PRO A 511 38.50 23.93 -4.38
CA PRO A 511 38.17 22.49 -4.39
C PRO A 511 37.02 22.23 -3.41
N ARG A 512 36.17 21.23 -3.68
CA ARG A 512 35.08 20.85 -2.77
C ARG A 512 35.53 19.83 -1.72
N PHE A 513 36.65 19.15 -1.98
CA PHE A 513 37.26 18.19 -1.07
C PHE A 513 38.79 18.35 -1.00
N VAL A 514 39.36 18.40 0.20
CA VAL A 514 40.82 18.52 0.44
C VAL A 514 41.29 17.44 1.41
N ARG A 515 42.24 16.61 0.96
CA ARG A 515 42.92 15.61 1.79
C ARG A 515 44.15 16.21 2.48
N GLY A 516 44.02 16.56 3.76
CA GLY A 516 45.05 17.19 4.58
C GLY A 516 44.68 18.62 4.94
N ASN A 517 45.70 19.43 5.26
CA ASN A 517 45.51 20.79 5.72
C ASN A 517 45.27 21.76 4.56
N LEU A 518 44.37 22.72 4.76
CA LEU A 518 44.08 23.78 3.81
C LEU A 518 44.38 25.15 4.42
N VAL A 519 45.18 25.96 3.71
CA VAL A 519 45.46 27.35 4.08
C VAL A 519 44.99 28.27 2.96
N VAL A 520 44.08 29.19 3.28
CA VAL A 520 43.53 30.18 2.34
C VAL A 520 43.89 31.58 2.79
N LYS A 521 44.38 32.40 1.86
CA LYS A 521 44.68 33.82 2.10
C LYS A 521 43.51 34.69 1.67
N GLY A 522 43.09 35.60 2.54
CA GLY A 522 41.98 36.52 2.30
C GLY A 522 40.64 35.95 2.75
N ASP A 523 39.56 36.62 2.32
CA ASP A 523 38.19 36.23 2.65
C ASP A 523 37.72 35.06 1.78
N VAL A 524 36.92 34.19 2.37
CA VAL A 524 36.31 33.03 1.71
C VAL A 524 34.80 33.13 1.82
N HIS A 525 34.12 32.93 0.70
CA HIS A 525 32.69 32.75 0.64
C HIS A 525 32.39 31.37 0.09
N LEU A 526 31.67 30.55 0.87
CA LEU A 526 31.26 29.21 0.48
C LEU A 526 29.80 29.27 0.02
N ASP A 527 29.59 28.92 -1.24
CA ASP A 527 28.30 28.73 -1.91
C ASP A 527 28.05 27.26 -2.29
N ALA A 528 28.95 26.36 -1.88
CA ALA A 528 28.92 24.92 -2.14
C ALA A 528 29.68 24.17 -1.05
N PRO A 529 29.52 22.83 -0.94
CA PRO A 529 30.21 22.04 0.06
C PRO A 529 31.74 22.15 0.00
N LEU A 530 32.37 22.34 1.16
CA LEU A 530 33.81 22.27 1.35
C LEU A 530 34.14 21.28 2.48
N LEU A 531 34.87 20.23 2.13
CA LEU A 531 35.28 19.18 3.05
C LEU A 531 36.81 19.17 3.15
N VAL A 532 37.35 19.30 4.36
CA VAL A 532 38.79 19.32 4.63
C VAL A 532 39.11 18.25 5.64
N THR A 533 39.99 17.29 5.34
CA THR A 533 40.28 16.20 6.28
C THR A 533 41.26 16.60 7.39
N GLY A 534 42.08 17.63 7.19
CA GLY A 534 42.98 18.18 8.20
C GLY A 534 42.51 19.52 8.74
N ASP A 535 43.46 20.39 9.08
CA ASP A 535 43.19 21.75 9.57
C ASP A 535 42.78 22.68 8.43
N LEU A 536 41.84 23.58 8.70
CA LEU A 536 41.48 24.68 7.80
C LEU A 536 41.91 26.02 8.42
N THR A 537 42.83 26.73 7.77
CA THR A 537 43.23 28.08 8.16
C THR A 537 42.83 29.09 7.09
N VAL A 538 42.00 30.08 7.44
CA VAL A 538 41.64 31.21 6.59
C VAL A 538 42.15 32.49 7.23
N SER A 539 43.01 33.23 6.51
CA SER A 539 43.61 34.46 7.05
C SER A 539 42.63 35.63 7.14
N GLY A 540 41.43 35.50 6.59
CA GLY A 540 40.36 36.51 6.59
C GLY A 540 39.06 35.96 7.16
N VAL A 541 37.93 36.50 6.69
CA VAL A 541 36.59 36.06 7.09
C VAL A 541 36.14 34.87 6.26
N LEU A 542 35.61 33.84 6.90
CA LEU A 542 34.90 32.73 6.26
C LEU A 542 33.39 32.97 6.39
N ARG A 543 32.72 33.16 5.25
CA ARG A 543 31.26 33.24 5.13
C ARG A 543 30.72 31.94 4.54
N ASN A 544 29.96 31.18 5.31
CA ASN A 544 29.25 29.99 4.87
C ASN A 544 27.75 30.30 4.75
N ALA A 545 27.26 30.53 3.53
CA ALA A 545 25.93 31.10 3.32
C ALA A 545 25.05 30.21 2.43
N GLY A 546 23.75 30.19 2.75
CA GLY A 546 22.72 29.55 1.93
C GLY A 546 22.45 28.08 2.27
N LEU A 547 21.37 27.54 1.68
CA LEU A 547 20.88 26.16 1.90
C LEU A 547 21.87 25.08 1.47
N GLU A 548 22.92 25.43 0.70
CA GLU A 548 23.96 24.50 0.23
C GLU A 548 25.31 24.66 0.97
N GLY A 549 25.38 25.57 1.96
CA GLY A 549 26.59 25.89 2.72
C GLY A 549 26.95 24.80 3.73
N LEU A 550 27.58 23.72 3.26
CA LEU A 550 28.13 22.65 4.09
C LEU A 550 29.65 22.79 4.23
N LEU A 551 30.13 22.98 5.46
CA LEU A 551 31.56 22.98 5.78
C LEU A 551 31.87 21.86 6.78
N ALA A 552 32.74 20.93 6.41
CA ALA A 552 33.27 19.93 7.33
C ALA A 552 34.79 20.01 7.40
N VAL A 553 35.33 20.11 8.62
CA VAL A 553 36.76 20.20 8.89
C VAL A 553 37.15 19.09 9.85
N GLY A 554 38.02 18.18 9.41
CA GLY A 554 38.51 17.05 10.19
C GLY A 554 39.36 17.44 11.40
N GLY A 555 40.18 18.47 11.23
CA GLY A 555 41.05 19.02 12.27
C GLY A 555 40.50 20.29 12.91
N THR A 556 41.40 21.24 13.16
CA THR A 556 41.08 22.54 13.77
C THR A 556 40.72 23.57 12.68
N LEU A 557 39.67 24.36 12.91
CA LEU A 557 39.29 25.51 12.07
C LEU A 557 39.85 26.81 12.66
N ARG A 558 40.69 27.52 11.90
CA ARG A 558 41.32 28.79 12.27
C ARG A 558 40.88 29.90 11.31
N VAL A 559 40.08 30.86 11.75
CA VAL A 559 39.58 31.96 10.90
C VAL A 559 39.60 33.31 11.63
N SER A 560 39.72 34.43 10.94
CA SER A 560 39.61 35.74 11.61
C SER A 560 38.18 35.99 12.08
N GLY A 561 37.20 35.67 11.24
CA GLY A 561 35.79 35.67 11.57
C GLY A 561 35.07 34.52 10.89
N LEU A 562 34.16 33.87 11.62
CA LEU A 562 33.25 32.86 11.10
C LEU A 562 31.85 33.44 11.04
N ASP A 563 31.28 33.49 9.85
CA ASP A 563 29.93 33.92 9.58
C ASP A 563 29.17 32.77 8.94
N THR A 564 28.19 32.18 9.63
CA THR A 564 27.52 30.98 9.12
C THR A 564 26.01 31.03 9.27
N ASP A 565 25.33 30.80 8.13
CA ASP A 565 23.90 30.53 8.04
C ASP A 565 23.63 29.08 7.56
N GLY A 566 24.70 28.31 7.31
CA GLY A 566 24.66 26.90 6.88
C GLY A 566 25.30 25.95 7.91
N GLU A 567 25.41 24.67 7.56
CA GLU A 567 25.98 23.64 8.43
C GLU A 567 27.51 23.70 8.48
N VAL A 568 28.06 23.77 9.69
CA VAL A 568 29.50 23.78 9.94
C VAL A 568 29.84 22.73 11.00
N ILE A 569 30.75 21.82 10.66
CA ILE A 569 31.14 20.72 11.53
C ILE A 569 32.66 20.70 11.61
N VAL A 570 33.18 20.73 12.82
CA VAL A 570 34.62 20.79 13.07
C VAL A 570 35.00 19.70 14.06
N GLY A 571 35.95 18.86 13.65
CA GLY A 571 36.43 17.68 14.37
C GLY A 571 37.06 18.02 15.71
N GLU A 572 37.95 19.02 15.70
CA GLU A 572 38.71 19.45 16.86
C GLU A 572 38.23 20.82 17.35
N ASP A 573 39.13 21.80 17.44
CA ASP A 573 38.84 23.12 17.96
C ASP A 573 38.42 24.09 16.85
N VAL A 574 37.65 25.10 17.21
CA VAL A 574 37.44 26.30 16.38
C VAL A 574 38.15 27.45 17.06
N GLU A 575 38.99 28.16 16.33
CA GLU A 575 39.72 29.34 16.78
C GLU A 575 39.37 30.52 15.87
N ALA A 576 38.66 31.49 16.45
CA ALA A 576 38.25 32.70 15.74
C ALA A 576 38.19 33.91 16.66
N GLN A 577 38.28 35.13 16.16
CA GLN A 577 37.95 36.28 17.01
C GLN A 577 36.45 36.40 17.20
N VAL A 578 35.72 36.22 16.09
CA VAL A 578 34.28 36.43 16.03
C VAL A 578 33.64 35.24 15.38
N VAL A 579 32.62 34.71 16.04
CA VAL A 579 31.75 33.67 15.51
C VAL A 579 30.33 34.18 15.54
N TRP A 580 29.68 34.21 14.39
CA TRP A 580 28.28 34.57 14.23
C TRP A 580 27.55 33.40 13.57
N GLY A 581 26.64 32.76 14.32
CA GLY A 581 25.70 31.77 13.80
C GLY A 581 24.28 32.34 13.79
N HIS A 582 23.54 32.13 12.70
CA HIS A 582 22.15 32.60 12.57
C HIS A 582 21.24 31.58 11.88
N GLY A 583 20.09 31.31 12.49
CA GLY A 583 18.86 30.88 11.79
C GLY A 583 18.37 29.50 12.23
N ASN A 584 17.08 29.21 12.00
CA ASN A 584 16.42 27.99 12.47
C ASN A 584 17.06 26.66 11.99
N ASP A 585 17.96 26.69 11.00
CA ASP A 585 18.59 25.51 10.37
C ASP A 585 20.14 25.53 10.43
N ALA A 586 20.77 26.61 10.90
CA ALA A 586 22.23 26.70 10.97
C ALA A 586 22.73 25.96 12.22
N SER A 587 23.62 24.97 12.04
CA SER A 587 24.22 24.26 13.17
C SER A 587 25.75 24.26 13.07
N LEU A 588 26.39 24.99 13.98
CA LEU A 588 27.83 24.93 14.23
C LEU A 588 28.10 23.85 15.28
N ARG A 589 28.70 22.75 14.86
CA ARG A 589 29.06 21.62 15.73
C ARG A 589 30.58 21.52 15.85
N VAL A 590 31.06 21.46 17.08
CA VAL A 590 32.50 21.41 17.37
C VAL A 590 32.78 20.26 18.33
N GLY A 591 33.60 19.30 17.90
CA GLY A 591 33.98 18.14 18.72
C GLY A 591 34.89 18.51 19.90
N GLY A 592 35.77 19.49 19.70
CA GLY A 592 36.65 20.06 20.72
C GLY A 592 36.04 21.28 21.41
N VAL A 593 36.76 22.40 21.37
CA VAL A 593 36.41 23.65 22.05
C VAL A 593 36.28 24.79 21.02
N LEU A 594 35.16 25.53 21.10
CA LEU A 594 34.99 26.79 20.40
C LEU A 594 35.69 27.90 21.19
N LYS A 595 36.89 28.29 20.74
CA LYS A 595 37.69 29.36 21.32
C LYS A 595 37.47 30.64 20.52
N ALA A 596 36.84 31.64 21.15
CA ALA A 596 36.66 32.93 20.49
C ALA A 596 36.73 34.14 21.44
N GLU A 597 36.97 35.33 20.90
CA GLU A 597 36.82 36.56 21.69
C GLU A 597 35.33 36.89 21.87
N VAL A 598 34.55 36.71 20.82
CA VAL A 598 33.11 36.95 20.79
C VAL A 598 32.38 35.83 20.05
N VAL A 599 31.34 35.29 20.68
CA VAL A 599 30.37 34.38 20.06
C VAL A 599 28.99 35.03 20.13
N ILE A 600 28.35 35.17 18.97
CA ILE A 600 26.98 35.65 18.82
C ILE A 600 26.17 34.50 18.21
N GLU A 601 25.23 33.96 18.97
CA GLU A 601 24.32 32.91 18.52
C GLU A 601 22.86 33.32 18.76
N ASP A 602 22.03 33.10 17.75
CA ASP A 602 20.58 33.16 17.89
C ASP A 602 20.10 31.75 18.28
N ASP A 603 19.42 31.59 19.42
CA ASP A 603 18.87 30.31 19.90
C ASP A 603 19.88 29.14 20.11
N HIS A 604 19.65 27.97 19.51
CA HIS A 604 20.38 26.71 19.79
C HIS A 604 21.43 26.35 18.72
N ASP A 605 21.86 27.34 17.92
CA ASP A 605 22.62 27.18 16.69
C ASP A 605 24.06 26.65 16.89
N VAL A 606 24.58 26.69 18.13
CA VAL A 606 25.96 26.27 18.45
C VAL A 606 25.98 25.09 19.42
N GLN A 607 26.44 23.94 18.94
CA GLN A 607 26.67 22.72 19.71
C GLN A 607 28.17 22.53 19.92
N ALA A 608 28.72 23.21 20.91
CA ALA A 608 30.15 23.19 21.22
C ALA A 608 30.41 23.43 22.72
N LYS A 609 31.57 22.99 23.21
CA LYS A 609 32.13 23.53 24.46
C LYS A 609 32.68 24.93 24.17
N VAL A 610 31.94 25.96 24.56
CA VAL A 610 32.31 27.35 24.25
C VAL A 610 33.25 27.91 25.31
N LYS A 611 34.43 28.36 24.87
CA LYS A 611 35.39 29.14 25.66
C LYS A 611 35.55 30.51 25.00
N ALA A 612 34.55 31.36 25.22
CA ALA A 612 34.53 32.72 24.69
C ALA A 612 34.75 33.76 25.78
N ALA A 613 35.48 34.84 25.46
CA ALA A 613 35.59 35.97 26.39
C ALA A 613 34.24 36.68 26.56
N ASN A 614 33.44 36.73 25.50
CA ASN A 614 32.08 37.25 25.50
C ASN A 614 31.17 36.31 24.70
N HIS A 615 30.08 35.85 25.29
CA HIS A 615 29.13 34.90 24.68
C HIS A 615 27.71 35.44 24.82
N TYR A 616 27.03 35.66 23.69
CA TYR A 616 25.67 36.19 23.63
C TYR A 616 24.75 35.14 23.03
N LYS A 617 23.76 34.66 23.81
CA LYS A 617 22.74 33.70 23.38
C LYS A 617 21.38 34.39 23.27
N SER A 618 20.67 34.19 22.15
CA SER A 618 19.32 34.73 21.90
C SER A 618 19.24 36.25 22.05
N GLY A 619 20.23 36.94 21.47
CA GLY A 619 20.32 38.40 21.44
C GLY A 619 21.56 38.96 22.16
N PHE A 620 22.04 40.10 21.68
CA PHE A 620 23.17 40.83 22.25
C PHE A 620 22.76 42.30 22.54
N ASP A 621 23.37 42.92 23.55
CA ASP A 621 23.17 44.33 23.84
C ASP A 621 24.17 45.19 23.06
N ALA A 622 23.71 45.94 22.05
CA ALA A 622 24.56 46.86 21.28
C ALA A 622 25.19 47.98 22.11
N SER A 623 24.76 48.17 23.37
CA SER A 623 25.36 49.11 24.31
C SER A 623 26.60 48.54 25.01
N ASP A 624 26.83 47.23 24.93
CA ASP A 624 27.91 46.52 25.63
C ASP A 624 29.28 47.09 25.27
N VAL A 625 30.01 47.47 26.32
CA VAL A 625 31.33 48.07 26.23
C VAL A 625 32.37 47.06 25.73
N ALA A 626 32.17 45.76 25.97
CA ALA A 626 33.01 44.70 25.44
C ALA A 626 32.86 44.58 23.91
N LEU A 627 31.63 44.59 23.38
CA LEU A 627 31.38 44.63 21.94
C LEU A 627 32.01 45.88 21.30
N LYS A 628 31.90 47.05 21.93
CA LYS A 628 32.53 48.29 21.43
C LYS A 628 34.07 48.32 21.53
N LYS A 629 34.66 47.46 22.36
CA LYS A 629 36.12 47.31 22.49
C LYS A 629 36.67 46.33 21.47
N VAL A 630 35.95 45.22 21.23
CA VAL A 630 36.31 44.22 20.22
C VAL A 630 36.01 44.75 18.82
N PHE A 631 34.90 45.49 18.66
CA PHE A 631 34.43 46.00 17.38
C PHE A 631 34.68 47.49 17.22
N VAL A 632 34.98 47.90 15.99
CA VAL A 632 35.08 49.32 15.64
C VAL A 632 33.67 49.95 15.75
N PRO A 633 33.52 51.19 16.25
CA PRO A 633 32.23 51.88 16.28
C PRO A 633 31.48 51.91 14.94
N LYS A 634 32.19 51.76 13.83
CA LYS A 634 31.67 51.68 12.46
C LYS A 634 30.85 50.42 12.17
N ALA A 635 31.00 49.36 12.96
CA ALA A 635 30.19 48.13 12.85
C ALA A 635 28.74 48.33 13.33
N PHE A 636 28.44 49.43 14.03
CA PHE A 636 27.11 49.70 14.56
C PHE A 636 26.30 50.61 13.64
N LYS A 637 25.10 50.19 13.24
CA LYS A 637 24.11 51.01 12.52
C LYS A 637 23.13 51.60 13.54
N GLY A 638 23.58 52.62 14.27
CA GLY A 638 22.79 53.22 15.37
C GLY A 638 22.88 52.36 16.64
N ARG A 639 21.76 51.71 17.03
CA ARG A 639 21.67 50.82 18.22
C ARG A 639 21.68 49.32 17.85
N THR A 640 22.04 48.94 16.63
CA THR A 640 22.15 47.54 16.19
C THR A 640 23.52 47.28 15.59
N LEU A 641 24.05 46.07 15.77
CA LEU A 641 25.27 45.61 15.11
C LEU A 641 24.94 45.23 13.67
N ASP A 642 25.68 45.79 12.71
CA ASP A 642 25.52 45.54 11.28
C ASP A 642 26.50 44.44 10.87
N ARG A 643 25.97 43.25 10.56
CA ARG A 643 26.73 42.04 10.22
C ARG A 643 27.71 42.27 9.08
N GLU A 644 27.22 42.82 7.96
CA GLU A 644 28.08 43.06 6.79
C GLU A 644 29.22 44.01 7.13
N LYS A 645 28.92 45.11 7.84
CA LYS A 645 29.98 46.04 8.27
C LYS A 645 30.96 45.42 9.24
N LEU A 646 30.51 44.57 10.16
CA LEU A 646 31.39 43.89 11.10
C LEU A 646 32.43 43.05 10.37
N PHE A 647 31.97 42.15 9.49
CA PHE A 647 32.86 41.26 8.76
C PHE A 647 33.73 42.00 7.74
N ASP A 648 33.21 43.07 7.12
CA ASP A 648 34.01 43.94 6.24
C ASP A 648 35.07 44.77 6.99
N LEU A 649 34.91 44.97 8.30
CA LEU A 649 35.93 45.61 9.13
C LEU A 649 37.00 44.61 9.55
N LEU A 650 36.61 43.39 9.91
CA LEU A 650 37.53 42.29 10.23
C LEU A 650 38.42 41.93 9.05
N SER A 651 37.87 41.91 7.82
CA SER A 651 38.65 41.66 6.61
C SER A 651 39.69 42.75 6.33
N LYS A 652 39.41 44.00 6.69
CA LYS A 652 40.32 45.15 6.49
C LYS A 652 41.42 45.26 7.54
N THR A 653 41.18 44.77 8.76
CA THR A 653 42.16 44.89 9.84
C THR A 653 43.28 43.86 9.77
N GLY A 654 43.09 42.73 9.06
CA GLY A 654 44.14 41.82 8.54
C GLY A 654 45.19 41.28 9.52
N ALA A 655 45.10 41.60 10.82
CA ALA A 655 46.19 41.49 11.78
C ALA A 655 45.67 41.27 13.20
N VAL A 656 44.67 40.42 13.36
CA VAL A 656 44.20 40.03 14.69
C VAL A 656 44.56 38.56 14.89
N ARG A 657 45.16 38.28 16.04
CA ARG A 657 45.97 37.10 16.34
C ARG A 657 45.17 35.81 16.14
N LEU A 658 45.49 35.06 15.08
CA LEU A 658 45.25 33.63 14.99
C LEU A 658 46.39 32.85 15.66
#